data_AF-A0A2P2FJM5-F1
#
_entry.id   AF-A0A2P2FJM5-F1
#
_cell.length_a   1.000
_cell.length_b   1.000
_cell.length_c   1.000
_cell.angle_alpha   90.00
_cell.angle_beta   90.00
_cell.angle_gamma   90.00
#
_symmetry.space_group_name_H-M   'P 1'
#
loop_
_entity.id
_entity.type
_entity.pdbx_description
1 polymer ?
#
loop_
_entity_poly.entity_id
_entity_poly.type
_entity_poly.pdbx_seq_one_letter_code
_entity_poly.pdbx_strand_id
1 'polypeptide(L)'
;MQKNGVPVSLPRTAAVVILTAAGLLTAIPAQAVSGGTPAAAGAYSYVAKLTADGRACGGALIEPDLILTSAACFPENPQGGVPVKATTATVGRSSLSGTGGHVVAVTNVITRTDRDVALARIATPITDIAPIPLSTVPGHIPGGDETLSLAGYGRTESEWVPDKLHVGTFKATSSTATALSLTGTNGTDACRGDAGAPIFRAAGARTDVVAVTSASWQHGCFGETTTRQGTTGARVDDITGWIRQQALAPAAKAAGHAITVTWHPLAAADNARYHVYGSATPDVPIDAAHLLGSTAAPAYTQTSLPGKQTRYYRVVAATADGWTSTPTDAVSATTPVSAGNDFTGDGKDDVGAGYDLKNTRVGVYVWPTTASGVGAPELKWSTDGWEAAKARWVTGDFNGDGRTDFAAFYDYLNGTSNLFLWYANASGGFDSQDIKWSGAFRPLNARFTTGDFDGDGRTDIAAAYDNGNADLSMLTWRATAAGFDAPVTQWRTGAGSWNLAQSSWRSGDFNGDGRADLAAFYDYRNNTANLFLWYGKAAGGFDAQNVKWNGGLPSGKAQFVAGDFNGDGRTDLGAAIDLGNANLTFHTWRATATGVDAPVAQWTTGAEQWNLAQSRWTVGDFDGDGRTDLLASYDYGSSNTNLFRWHANGSGGFDAEGVKWSSNGTFNAAQSTMF
;
A
#
# COMPACT_ATOMS: atom_id res chain seq x y z
N MET A 1 25.54 -3.53 49.53
CA MET A 1 25.34 -4.29 50.78
C MET A 1 24.32 -3.55 51.64
N GLN A 2 23.21 -4.23 51.92
CA GLN A 2 22.26 -4.05 53.02
C GLN A 2 22.68 -3.11 54.18
N LYS A 3 21.79 -2.20 54.65
CA LYS A 3 20.80 -2.52 55.72
C LYS A 3 19.93 -1.31 56.10
N ASN A 4 18.67 -1.65 56.38
CA ASN A 4 17.59 -0.85 56.95
C ASN A 4 17.88 -0.34 58.37
N GLY A 5 17.15 0.69 58.80
CA GLY A 5 16.99 1.07 60.20
C GLY A 5 15.72 1.90 60.44
N VAL A 6 14.75 1.31 61.13
CA VAL A 6 13.46 1.89 61.59
C VAL A 6 13.66 2.49 63.02
N PRO A 7 12.61 2.91 63.76
CA PRO A 7 12.15 4.28 64.08
C PRO A 7 12.45 4.73 65.53
N VAL A 8 12.24 6.02 65.88
CA VAL A 8 12.00 6.43 67.29
C VAL A 8 11.00 7.58 67.36
N SER A 9 9.95 7.36 68.17
CA SER A 9 8.87 8.26 68.57
C SER A 9 9.23 9.11 69.79
N LEU A 10 8.55 10.25 70.00
CA LEU A 10 8.35 10.95 71.29
C LEU A 10 7.24 12.02 71.11
N PRO A 11 6.58 12.53 72.18
CA PRO A 11 5.14 12.36 72.33
C PRO A 11 4.35 13.67 72.57
N ARG A 12 3.02 13.53 72.47
CA ARG A 12 1.96 14.18 73.25
C ARG A 12 2.04 15.71 73.47
N THR A 13 1.08 16.40 72.87
CA THR A 13 0.23 17.31 73.64
C THR A 13 -1.19 17.28 73.07
N ALA A 14 -2.12 16.85 73.90
CA ALA A 14 -3.54 16.83 73.62
C ALA A 14 -4.11 18.24 73.76
N ALA A 15 -4.91 18.67 72.79
CA ALA A 15 -5.90 19.72 72.99
C ALA A 15 -7.23 19.18 72.49
N VAL A 16 -8.14 19.03 73.44
CA VAL A 16 -9.54 18.63 73.27
C VAL A 16 -10.23 19.67 72.38
N VAL A 17 -10.80 19.22 71.26
CA VAL A 17 -11.73 20.02 70.46
C VAL A 17 -13.04 19.25 70.36
N ILE A 18 -14.10 20.02 70.60
CA ILE A 18 -15.51 19.69 70.77
C ILE A 18 -16.03 18.85 69.60
N LEU A 19 -16.72 17.75 69.92
CA LEU A 19 -17.51 16.96 68.98
C LEU A 19 -18.69 17.81 68.47
N THR A 20 -18.64 18.24 67.21
CA THR A 20 -19.83 18.51 66.40
C THR A 20 -19.93 17.38 65.39
N ALA A 21 -20.91 16.49 65.58
CA ALA A 21 -21.30 15.49 64.61
C ALA A 21 -21.96 16.19 63.42
N ALA A 22 -21.17 16.58 62.42
CA ALA A 22 -21.66 16.86 61.08
C ALA A 22 -21.60 15.55 60.31
N GLY A 23 -22.76 15.00 59.95
CA GLY A 23 -22.85 13.85 59.08
C GLY A 23 -22.09 14.11 57.79
N LEU A 24 -21.16 13.20 57.44
CA LEU A 24 -20.61 13.15 56.09
C LEU A 24 -21.76 12.85 55.12
N LEU A 25 -22.27 13.90 54.47
CA LEU A 25 -22.89 13.74 53.15
C LEU A 25 -21.75 13.41 52.19
N THR A 26 -21.52 12.11 51.97
CA THR A 26 -20.74 11.65 50.82
C THR A 26 -21.48 12.10 49.57
N ALA A 27 -20.98 13.12 48.89
CA ALA A 27 -21.49 13.52 47.59
C ALA A 27 -21.30 12.35 46.62
N ILE A 28 -22.40 11.80 46.14
CA ILE A 28 -22.43 10.75 45.13
C ILE A 28 -22.10 11.43 43.79
N PRO A 29 -21.14 10.93 42.99
CA PRO A 29 -20.87 11.51 41.67
C PRO A 29 -22.05 11.21 40.72
N ALA A 30 -22.45 12.21 39.94
CA ALA A 30 -23.67 12.22 39.13
C ALA A 30 -23.39 12.05 37.62
N GLN A 31 -24.41 11.63 36.85
CA GLN A 31 -24.26 10.53 35.86
C GLN A 31 -24.80 10.85 34.43
N ALA A 32 -24.03 10.69 33.32
CA ALA A 32 -24.46 10.94 31.92
C ALA A 32 -25.53 9.97 31.44
N VAL A 33 -26.33 10.38 30.46
CA VAL A 33 -27.73 9.92 30.41
C VAL A 33 -28.39 10.29 31.75
N SER A 34 -29.28 11.28 31.76
CA SER A 34 -29.97 11.66 33.01
C SER A 34 -30.55 10.42 33.67
N GLY A 35 -30.28 10.18 34.97
CA GLY A 35 -30.70 8.98 35.69
C GLY A 35 -29.99 7.65 35.34
N GLY A 36 -29.06 7.64 34.38
CA GLY A 36 -28.19 6.49 34.04
C GLY A 36 -26.99 6.37 34.97
N THR A 37 -26.15 5.34 34.84
CA THR A 37 -24.99 5.06 35.73
C THR A 37 -23.64 5.11 35.02
N PRO A 38 -22.53 5.53 35.68
CA PRO A 38 -21.21 5.52 35.09
C PRO A 38 -20.85 4.10 34.66
N ALA A 39 -20.42 3.96 33.42
CA ALA A 39 -19.95 2.69 32.91
C ALA A 39 -18.74 2.21 33.71
N ALA A 40 -18.70 0.91 34.00
CA ALA A 40 -17.51 0.30 34.58
C ALA A 40 -16.30 0.47 33.64
N ALA A 41 -15.10 0.53 34.21
CA ALA A 41 -13.88 0.66 33.42
C ALA A 41 -13.79 -0.48 32.37
N GLY A 42 -13.63 -0.10 31.10
CA GLY A 42 -13.52 -1.04 29.98
C GLY A 42 -14.87 -1.56 29.44
N ALA A 43 -16.01 -1.24 30.06
CA ALA A 43 -17.31 -1.60 29.52
C ALA A 43 -17.67 -0.73 28.30
N TYR A 44 -18.41 -1.32 27.36
CA TYR A 44 -18.93 -0.63 26.16
C TYR A 44 -17.85 0.08 25.33
N SER A 45 -16.68 -0.55 25.17
CA SER A 45 -15.52 0.02 24.48
C SER A 45 -15.77 0.46 23.03
N TYR A 46 -16.81 -0.08 22.38
CA TYR A 46 -17.27 0.32 21.04
C TYR A 46 -17.97 1.68 21.00
N VAL A 47 -18.38 2.26 22.14
CA VAL A 47 -19.06 3.57 22.16
C VAL A 47 -18.06 4.66 21.77
N ALA A 48 -18.47 5.47 20.81
CA ALA A 48 -17.70 6.57 20.27
C ALA A 48 -18.23 7.93 20.77
N LYS A 49 -17.31 8.87 20.99
CA LYS A 49 -17.62 10.30 21.08
C LYS A 49 -17.11 11.00 19.83
N LEU A 50 -18.03 11.59 19.07
CA LEU A 50 -17.72 12.44 17.92
C LEU A 50 -17.62 13.89 18.41
N THR A 51 -16.49 14.54 18.10
CA THR A 51 -16.23 15.93 18.51
C THR A 51 -15.88 16.76 17.28
N ALA A 52 -16.64 17.82 17.06
CA ALA A 52 -16.39 18.85 16.05
C ALA A 52 -16.42 20.23 16.73
N ASP A 53 -15.95 21.27 16.06
CA ASP A 53 -15.98 22.62 16.62
C ASP A 53 -17.41 23.03 17.04
N GLY A 54 -17.58 23.28 18.35
CA GLY A 54 -18.85 23.61 18.98
C GLY A 54 -19.88 22.47 19.11
N ARG A 55 -19.53 21.21 18.81
CA ARG A 55 -20.48 20.08 18.83
C ARG A 55 -19.87 18.79 19.37
N ALA A 56 -20.64 18.08 20.18
CA ALA A 56 -20.34 16.71 20.59
C ALA A 56 -21.55 15.81 20.32
N CYS A 57 -21.28 14.58 19.89
CA CYS A 57 -22.25 13.54 19.61
C CYS A 57 -21.75 12.18 20.13
N GLY A 58 -22.66 11.23 20.27
CA GLY A 58 -22.38 9.82 20.45
C GLY A 58 -22.27 9.07 19.12
N GLY A 59 -21.82 7.82 19.20
CA GLY A 59 -21.76 6.88 18.10
C GLY A 59 -21.36 5.49 18.58
N ALA A 60 -21.30 4.52 17.68
CA ALA A 60 -20.74 3.21 17.97
C ALA A 60 -19.90 2.68 16.82
N LEU A 61 -18.73 2.12 17.15
CA LEU A 61 -17.91 1.35 16.21
C LEU A 61 -18.68 0.06 15.85
N ILE A 62 -19.11 -0.03 14.60
CA ILE A 62 -19.87 -1.17 14.06
C ILE A 62 -19.07 -1.98 13.04
N GLU A 63 -18.06 -1.35 12.44
CA GLU A 63 -17.02 -1.97 11.61
C GLU A 63 -15.68 -1.34 12.01
N PRO A 64 -14.53 -1.96 11.69
CA PRO A 64 -13.21 -1.43 12.06
C PRO A 64 -13.01 0.05 11.70
N ASP A 65 -13.64 0.55 10.65
CA ASP A 65 -13.51 1.93 10.20
C ASP A 65 -14.85 2.69 10.05
N LEU A 66 -15.97 2.13 10.50
CA LEU A 66 -17.27 2.79 10.49
C LEU A 66 -17.86 2.98 11.88
N ILE A 67 -18.23 4.22 12.15
CA ILE A 67 -18.99 4.61 13.33
C ILE A 67 -20.44 4.90 12.91
N LEU A 68 -21.37 4.16 13.49
CA LEU A 68 -22.79 4.41 13.39
C LEU A 68 -23.18 5.57 14.30
N THR A 69 -23.90 6.56 13.77
CA THR A 69 -24.31 7.76 14.50
C THR A 69 -25.58 8.38 13.89
N SER A 70 -25.99 9.55 14.37
CA SER A 70 -27.13 10.33 13.87
C SER A 70 -26.66 11.28 12.74
N ALA A 71 -27.49 11.47 11.72
CA ALA A 71 -27.22 12.43 10.66
C ALA A 71 -27.24 13.87 11.19
N ALA A 72 -28.02 14.14 12.24
CA ALA A 72 -28.05 15.43 12.93
C ALA A 72 -26.71 15.83 13.58
N CYS A 73 -25.75 14.91 13.69
CA CYS A 73 -24.37 15.24 14.11
C CYS A 73 -23.57 15.98 13.04
N PHE A 74 -23.98 15.85 11.77
CA PHE A 74 -23.37 16.49 10.61
C PHE A 74 -24.40 17.31 9.80
N PRO A 75 -25.05 18.32 10.40
CA PRO A 75 -26.05 19.14 9.72
C PRO A 75 -25.46 19.93 8.54
N GLU A 76 -24.14 20.16 8.54
CA GLU A 76 -23.43 20.77 7.43
C GLU A 76 -23.22 19.81 6.23
N ASN A 77 -23.51 18.50 6.39
CA ASN A 77 -23.33 17.45 5.37
C ASN A 77 -24.63 16.66 5.11
N PRO A 78 -25.74 17.30 4.67
CA PRO A 78 -27.04 16.63 4.52
C PRO A 78 -27.08 15.54 3.43
N GLN A 79 -26.09 15.50 2.53
CA GLN A 79 -25.95 14.48 1.48
C GLN A 79 -24.76 13.54 1.72
N GLY A 80 -24.13 13.63 2.90
CA GLY A 80 -22.85 12.99 3.17
C GLY A 80 -21.66 13.71 2.53
N GLY A 81 -20.53 13.02 2.42
CA GLY A 81 -19.25 13.55 1.96
C GLY A 81 -18.28 13.87 3.09
N VAL A 82 -17.16 14.51 2.74
CA VAL A 82 -16.13 14.94 3.70
C VAL A 82 -16.75 15.90 4.72
N PRO A 83 -16.57 15.69 6.04
CA PRO A 83 -17.08 16.60 7.06
C PRO A 83 -16.66 18.06 6.80
N VAL A 84 -17.63 18.98 6.71
CA VAL A 84 -17.33 20.41 6.53
C VAL A 84 -16.54 20.97 7.72
N LYS A 85 -16.82 20.46 8.91
CA LYS A 85 -16.05 20.73 10.13
C LYS A 85 -15.20 19.51 10.45
N ALA A 86 -13.90 19.74 10.67
CA ALA A 86 -12.99 18.71 11.14
C ALA A 86 -13.58 18.03 12.38
N THR A 87 -13.78 16.73 12.29
CA THR A 87 -14.45 15.92 13.30
C THR A 87 -13.52 14.79 13.72
N THR A 88 -13.35 14.58 15.02
CA THR A 88 -12.62 13.43 15.57
C THR A 88 -13.57 12.47 16.25
N ALA A 89 -13.27 11.18 16.17
CA ALA A 89 -13.92 10.13 16.91
C ALA A 89 -12.99 9.60 18.01
N THR A 90 -13.48 9.58 19.24
CA THR A 90 -12.81 8.94 20.38
C THR A 90 -13.52 7.62 20.70
N VAL A 91 -12.82 6.50 20.64
CA VAL A 91 -13.37 5.14 20.82
C VAL A 91 -12.53 4.38 21.86
N GLY A 92 -13.13 3.46 22.62
CA GLY A 92 -12.39 2.63 23.59
C GLY A 92 -12.16 3.26 24.95
N ARG A 93 -12.86 4.35 25.26
CA ARG A 93 -12.74 5.04 26.56
C ARG A 93 -14.00 4.83 27.38
N SER A 94 -13.83 4.77 28.70
CA SER A 94 -14.91 4.93 29.70
C SER A 94 -14.78 6.25 30.46
N SER A 95 -13.64 6.94 30.30
CA SER A 95 -13.34 8.29 30.79
C SER A 95 -12.50 8.99 29.72
N LEU A 96 -12.92 10.18 29.30
CA LEU A 96 -12.33 10.93 28.19
C LEU A 96 -10.97 11.52 28.54
N SER A 97 -10.72 11.79 29.82
CA SER A 97 -9.44 12.22 30.38
C SER A 97 -8.36 11.13 30.36
N GLY A 98 -8.74 9.86 30.15
CA GLY A 98 -7.79 8.76 29.97
C GLY A 98 -7.10 8.77 28.60
N THR A 99 -6.00 8.04 28.48
CA THR A 99 -5.21 7.93 27.24
C THR A 99 -5.42 6.63 26.45
N GLY A 100 -6.18 5.66 27.00
CA GLY A 100 -6.49 4.40 26.32
C GLY A 100 -7.41 4.57 25.10
N GLY A 101 -7.54 3.53 24.28
CA GLY A 101 -8.35 3.58 23.06
C GLY A 101 -7.76 4.50 21.98
N HIS A 102 -8.61 5.01 21.10
CA HIS A 102 -8.21 5.71 19.87
C HIS A 102 -8.86 7.08 19.74
N VAL A 103 -8.12 8.01 19.15
CA VAL A 103 -8.64 9.31 18.67
C VAL A 103 -8.28 9.44 17.21
N VAL A 104 -9.27 9.38 16.33
CA VAL A 104 -9.09 9.28 14.87
C VAL A 104 -9.93 10.32 14.15
N ALA A 105 -9.45 10.84 13.02
CA ALA A 105 -10.21 11.78 12.21
C ALA A 105 -11.34 11.06 11.44
N VAL A 106 -12.49 11.72 11.30
CA VAL A 106 -13.56 11.30 10.39
C VAL A 106 -13.26 11.85 9.00
N THR A 107 -13.23 10.99 8.00
CA THR A 107 -12.85 11.34 6.61
C THR A 107 -14.04 11.45 5.67
N ASN A 108 -15.13 10.74 5.96
CA ASN A 108 -16.33 10.76 5.14
C ASN A 108 -17.58 10.47 5.98
N VAL A 109 -18.72 11.07 5.61
CA VAL A 109 -20.02 10.82 6.22
C VAL A 109 -20.95 10.26 5.16
N ILE A 110 -21.70 9.21 5.49
CA ILE A 110 -22.70 8.60 4.60
C ILE A 110 -24.04 8.69 5.32
N THR A 111 -24.96 9.51 4.81
CA THR A 111 -26.25 9.79 5.45
C THR A 111 -27.38 8.98 4.84
N ARG A 112 -28.30 8.49 5.67
CA ARG A 112 -29.61 8.01 5.22
C ARG A 112 -30.54 9.19 4.96
N THR A 113 -31.42 9.05 3.97
CA THR A 113 -32.40 10.07 3.60
C THR A 113 -33.78 9.81 4.19
N ASP A 114 -34.08 8.57 4.58
CA ASP A 114 -35.39 8.16 5.12
C ASP A 114 -35.48 8.23 6.67
N ARG A 115 -34.34 8.37 7.36
CA ARG A 115 -34.25 8.41 8.83
C ARG A 115 -32.95 9.07 9.29
N ASP A 116 -32.92 9.47 10.55
CA ASP A 116 -31.77 10.14 11.18
C ASP A 116 -30.64 9.16 11.55
N VAL A 117 -29.99 8.61 10.51
CA VAL A 117 -28.85 7.70 10.62
C VAL A 117 -27.74 8.17 9.70
N ALA A 118 -26.51 8.14 10.19
CA ALA A 118 -25.31 8.34 9.40
C ALA A 118 -24.21 7.34 9.78
N LEU A 119 -23.31 7.09 8.84
CA LEU A 119 -22.06 6.36 9.03
C LEU A 119 -20.91 7.35 8.89
N ALA A 120 -20.07 7.45 9.92
CA ALA A 120 -18.84 8.23 9.89
C ALA A 120 -17.65 7.30 9.66
N ARG A 121 -16.99 7.42 8.51
CA ARG A 121 -15.77 6.67 8.21
C ARG A 121 -14.57 7.34 8.88
N ILE A 122 -13.74 6.55 9.56
CA ILE A 122 -12.53 7.02 10.24
C ILE A 122 -11.27 6.75 9.41
N ALA A 123 -10.26 7.62 9.57
CA ALA A 123 -9.03 7.58 8.77
C ALA A 123 -8.17 6.33 9.00
N THR A 124 -8.24 5.73 10.19
CA THR A 124 -7.44 4.58 10.59
C THR A 124 -8.36 3.51 11.16
N PRO A 125 -8.44 2.32 10.55
CA PRO A 125 -9.24 1.23 11.09
C PRO A 125 -8.77 0.82 12.50
N ILE A 126 -9.73 0.63 13.40
CA ILE A 126 -9.56 0.17 14.77
C ILE A 126 -9.81 -1.35 14.79
N THR A 127 -8.77 -2.12 15.08
CA THR A 127 -8.82 -3.60 15.02
C THR A 127 -8.66 -4.28 16.38
N ASP A 128 -8.21 -3.54 17.39
CA ASP A 128 -7.99 -3.99 18.77
C ASP A 128 -9.21 -3.75 19.70
N ILE A 129 -10.25 -3.07 19.20
CA ILE A 129 -11.54 -2.91 19.86
C ILE A 129 -12.59 -3.67 19.05
N ALA A 130 -13.27 -4.63 19.68
CA ALA A 130 -14.35 -5.36 19.05
C ALA A 130 -15.54 -4.41 18.72
N PRO A 131 -15.95 -4.31 17.45
CA PRO A 131 -17.17 -3.57 17.08
C PRO A 131 -18.42 -4.18 17.72
N ILE A 132 -19.45 -3.37 17.95
CA ILE A 132 -20.76 -3.90 18.38
C ILE A 132 -21.49 -4.51 17.16
N PRO A 133 -21.96 -5.78 17.25
CA PRO A 133 -22.73 -6.40 16.18
C PRO A 133 -24.03 -5.65 15.87
N LEU A 134 -24.44 -5.66 14.60
CA LEU A 134 -25.76 -5.18 14.17
C LEU A 134 -26.84 -6.21 14.53
N SER A 135 -27.99 -5.75 15.02
CA SER A 135 -29.12 -6.64 15.32
C SER A 135 -29.74 -7.18 14.03
N THR A 136 -29.63 -8.49 13.80
CA THR A 136 -30.18 -9.21 12.63
C THR A 136 -31.31 -10.19 12.97
N VAL A 137 -32.01 -9.99 14.10
CA VAL A 137 -33.07 -10.91 14.54
C VAL A 137 -34.17 -11.04 13.47
N PRO A 138 -34.32 -12.19 12.79
CA PRO A 138 -35.31 -12.32 11.73
C PRO A 138 -36.74 -12.21 12.29
N GLY A 139 -37.56 -11.36 11.68
CA GLY A 139 -38.99 -11.22 12.03
C GLY A 139 -39.27 -10.54 13.37
N HIS A 140 -38.25 -10.11 14.11
CA HIS A 140 -38.43 -9.32 15.33
C HIS A 140 -38.41 -7.83 15.00
N ILE A 141 -39.50 -7.15 15.31
CA ILE A 141 -39.57 -5.69 15.28
C ILE A 141 -39.37 -5.22 16.72
N PRO A 142 -38.31 -4.44 17.04
CA PRO A 142 -38.08 -3.98 18.41
C PRO A 142 -39.28 -3.18 18.91
N GLY A 143 -39.70 -3.38 20.16
CA GLY A 143 -40.89 -2.75 20.74
C GLY A 143 -41.61 -3.63 21.76
N GLY A 144 -42.84 -3.25 22.16
CA GLY A 144 -43.68 -4.08 23.04
C GLY A 144 -43.12 -4.31 24.43
N ASP A 145 -42.57 -3.26 25.05
CA ASP A 145 -41.94 -3.26 26.39
C ASP A 145 -40.61 -4.02 26.51
N GLU A 146 -39.94 -4.24 25.37
CA GLU A 146 -38.55 -4.69 25.32
C GLU A 146 -37.63 -3.73 26.10
N THR A 147 -36.65 -4.28 26.83
CA THR A 147 -35.69 -3.48 27.61
C THR A 147 -34.38 -3.35 26.84
N LEU A 148 -33.97 -2.12 26.59
CA LEU A 148 -32.76 -1.76 25.84
C LEU A 148 -31.86 -0.88 26.71
N SER A 149 -30.59 -0.82 26.35
CA SER A 149 -29.60 0.06 26.97
C SER A 149 -29.17 1.14 25.99
N LEU A 150 -28.86 2.32 26.52
CA LEU A 150 -28.23 3.42 25.80
C LEU A 150 -26.95 3.78 26.54
N ALA A 151 -25.83 3.90 25.83
CA ALA A 151 -24.57 4.33 26.41
C ALA A 151 -24.02 5.56 25.68
N GLY A 152 -23.70 6.63 26.42
CA GLY A 152 -23.34 7.92 25.84
C GLY A 152 -22.57 8.87 26.76
N TYR A 153 -22.09 9.96 26.15
CA TYR A 153 -21.28 11.03 26.77
C TYR A 153 -22.01 12.38 26.80
N GLY A 154 -23.31 12.39 26.54
CA GLY A 154 -24.15 13.57 26.64
C GLY A 154 -24.27 14.08 28.07
N ARG A 155 -25.07 15.12 28.28
CA ARG A 155 -25.23 15.71 29.63
C ARG A 155 -25.77 14.71 30.64
N THR A 156 -25.47 14.97 31.90
CA THR A 156 -26.09 14.29 33.06
C THR A 156 -27.24 15.13 33.61
N GLU A 157 -27.84 14.71 34.71
CA GLU A 157 -28.71 15.58 35.53
C GLU A 157 -27.98 16.80 36.12
N SER A 158 -26.67 16.69 36.34
CA SER A 158 -25.90 17.63 37.17
C SER A 158 -24.67 18.25 36.47
N GLU A 159 -24.30 17.78 35.28
CA GLU A 159 -23.04 18.09 34.62
C GLU A 159 -23.25 18.30 33.12
N TRP A 160 -22.67 19.39 32.63
CA TRP A 160 -22.84 19.90 31.27
C TRP A 160 -21.93 19.23 30.23
N VAL A 161 -20.70 18.83 30.60
CA VAL A 161 -19.80 18.05 29.75
C VAL A 161 -19.19 16.91 30.58
N PRO A 162 -19.80 15.72 30.58
CA PRO A 162 -19.32 14.63 31.40
C PRO A 162 -18.03 14.02 30.87
N ASP A 163 -17.10 13.75 31.79
CA ASP A 163 -15.86 13.02 31.46
C ASP A 163 -16.10 11.52 31.27
N LYS A 164 -17.02 10.94 32.05
CA LYS A 164 -17.26 9.50 32.06
C LYS A 164 -18.34 9.10 31.06
N LEU A 165 -18.18 7.91 30.50
CA LEU A 165 -19.23 7.21 29.77
C LEU A 165 -20.28 6.75 30.76
N HIS A 166 -21.55 6.81 30.37
CA HIS A 166 -22.62 6.32 31.20
C HIS A 166 -23.65 5.53 30.41
N VAL A 167 -24.40 4.70 31.13
CA VAL A 167 -25.38 3.78 30.58
C VAL A 167 -26.71 3.89 31.31
N GLY A 168 -27.80 3.93 30.55
CA GLY A 168 -29.16 3.95 31.06
C GLY A 168 -30.01 2.85 30.43
N THR A 169 -31.05 2.40 31.14
CA THR A 169 -32.00 1.38 30.66
C THR A 169 -33.34 1.99 30.28
N PHE A 170 -33.86 1.55 29.14
CA PHE A 170 -35.06 2.09 28.49
C PHE A 170 -36.03 0.97 28.13
N LYS A 171 -37.32 1.25 28.22
CA LYS A 171 -38.40 0.42 27.68
C LYS A 171 -38.75 0.91 26.27
N ALA A 172 -38.66 0.03 25.28
CA ALA A 172 -39.15 0.27 23.93
C ALA A 172 -40.66 0.07 23.89
N THR A 173 -41.41 1.16 23.99
CA THR A 173 -42.88 1.13 24.11
C THR A 173 -43.56 0.84 22.78
N SER A 174 -42.99 1.35 21.68
CA SER A 174 -43.53 1.18 20.34
C SER A 174 -42.46 1.42 19.28
N SER A 175 -42.76 0.98 18.06
CA SER A 175 -41.91 1.16 16.90
C SER A 175 -42.70 1.50 15.64
N THR A 176 -42.03 2.17 14.74
CA THR A 176 -42.43 2.38 13.35
C THR A 176 -41.38 1.75 12.45
N ALA A 177 -41.53 1.85 11.12
CA ALA A 177 -40.51 1.35 10.19
C ALA A 177 -39.11 1.96 10.47
N THR A 178 -39.03 3.24 10.81
CA THR A 178 -37.75 3.97 10.90
C THR A 178 -37.36 4.40 12.32
N ALA A 179 -38.25 4.28 13.31
CA ALA A 179 -38.01 4.80 14.65
C ALA A 179 -38.53 3.91 15.80
N LEU A 180 -37.87 4.01 16.96
CA LEU A 180 -38.26 3.45 18.25
C LEU A 180 -38.66 4.56 19.21
N SER A 181 -39.78 4.37 19.91
CA SER A 181 -40.14 5.20 21.07
C SER A 181 -39.65 4.52 22.34
N LEU A 182 -38.85 5.25 23.12
CA LEU A 182 -38.19 4.77 24.32
C LEU A 182 -38.64 5.61 25.52
N THR A 183 -38.98 4.94 26.61
CA THR A 183 -39.21 5.57 27.91
C THR A 183 -38.19 5.03 28.90
N GLY A 184 -37.45 5.91 29.56
CA GLY A 184 -36.44 5.47 30.52
C GLY A 184 -37.04 4.79 31.73
N THR A 185 -36.35 3.77 32.22
CA THR A 185 -36.64 3.21 33.55
C THR A 185 -36.10 4.16 34.61
N ASN A 186 -36.81 4.31 35.74
CA ASN A 186 -36.39 5.14 36.88
C ASN A 186 -36.09 6.62 36.56
N GLY A 187 -36.75 7.22 35.57
CA GLY A 187 -36.54 8.63 35.22
C GLY A 187 -35.44 8.89 34.21
N THR A 188 -34.87 7.84 33.61
CA THR A 188 -33.75 7.98 32.68
C THR A 188 -34.16 8.70 31.38
N ASP A 189 -33.31 9.58 30.83
CA ASP A 189 -33.52 10.15 29.48
C ASP A 189 -32.20 10.46 28.77
N ALA A 190 -32.20 10.40 27.44
CA ALA A 190 -31.05 10.82 26.64
C ALA A 190 -30.92 12.35 26.66
N CYS A 191 -29.68 12.85 26.69
CA CYS A 191 -29.44 14.29 26.83
C CYS A 191 -28.68 14.87 25.64
N ARG A 192 -28.56 16.20 25.57
CA ARG A 192 -27.72 16.86 24.55
C ARG A 192 -26.31 16.29 24.61
N GLY A 193 -25.79 15.90 23.46
CA GLY A 193 -24.52 15.18 23.31
C GLY A 193 -24.67 13.66 23.17
N ASP A 194 -25.83 13.09 23.48
CA ASP A 194 -26.14 11.67 23.23
C ASP A 194 -26.72 11.42 21.83
N ALA A 195 -26.95 12.47 21.02
CA ALA A 195 -27.35 12.27 19.62
C ALA A 195 -26.33 11.36 18.92
N GLY A 196 -26.82 10.30 18.27
CA GLY A 196 -26.01 9.25 17.65
C GLY A 196 -25.54 8.13 18.58
N ALA A 197 -25.70 8.24 19.90
CA ALA A 197 -25.33 7.20 20.86
C ALA A 197 -26.08 5.88 20.59
N PRO A 198 -25.42 4.71 20.70
CA PRO A 198 -26.03 3.43 20.41
C PRO A 198 -27.12 3.09 21.42
N ILE A 199 -28.24 2.60 20.90
CA ILE A 199 -29.27 1.90 21.64
C ILE A 199 -29.13 0.43 21.28
N PHE A 200 -28.88 -0.41 22.28
CA PHE A 200 -28.50 -1.80 22.08
C PHE A 200 -29.21 -2.73 23.07
N ARG A 201 -29.32 -3.99 22.67
CA ARG A 201 -29.77 -5.06 23.55
C ARG A 201 -28.59 -5.56 24.37
N ALA A 202 -28.80 -5.77 25.67
CA ALA A 202 -27.81 -6.36 26.57
C ALA A 202 -28.46 -7.51 27.34
N ALA A 203 -28.83 -8.58 26.64
CA ALA A 203 -29.59 -9.70 27.20
C ALA A 203 -28.77 -11.00 27.15
N GLY A 204 -28.37 -11.50 28.32
CA GLY A 204 -27.57 -12.73 28.44
C GLY A 204 -26.21 -12.59 27.73
N ALA A 205 -25.90 -13.50 26.82
CA ALA A 205 -24.66 -13.46 26.02
C ALA A 205 -24.77 -12.58 24.75
N ARG A 206 -25.94 -11.97 24.48
CA ARG A 206 -26.20 -11.23 23.24
C ARG A 206 -26.11 -9.72 23.47
N THR A 207 -25.18 -9.09 22.76
CA THR A 207 -25.06 -7.63 22.66
C THR A 207 -25.11 -7.22 21.20
N ASP A 208 -26.13 -6.48 20.79
CA ASP A 208 -26.29 -5.97 19.42
C ASP A 208 -27.00 -4.61 19.38
N VAL A 209 -26.59 -3.76 18.43
CA VAL A 209 -27.18 -2.42 18.25
C VAL A 209 -28.49 -2.52 17.45
N VAL A 210 -29.53 -1.83 17.94
CA VAL A 210 -30.87 -1.81 17.34
C VAL A 210 -31.28 -0.44 16.82
N ALA A 211 -30.73 0.64 17.39
CA ALA A 211 -30.98 2.01 16.96
C ALA A 211 -29.84 2.94 17.36
N VAL A 212 -29.84 4.15 16.81
CA VAL A 212 -29.08 5.30 17.34
C VAL A 212 -30.01 6.34 17.91
N THR A 213 -29.57 7.03 18.94
CA THR A 213 -30.35 8.11 19.56
C THR A 213 -30.52 9.27 18.58
N SER A 214 -31.77 9.65 18.28
CA SER A 214 -32.09 10.71 17.31
C SER A 214 -32.61 11.97 17.99
N ALA A 215 -33.56 11.83 18.92
CA ALA A 215 -34.15 12.95 19.65
C ALA A 215 -34.51 12.55 21.08
N SER A 216 -34.66 13.53 21.97
CA SER A 216 -35.20 13.32 23.31
C SER A 216 -35.88 14.57 23.85
N TRP A 217 -36.87 14.38 24.73
CA TRP A 217 -37.50 15.44 25.50
C TRP A 217 -36.59 16.07 26.56
N GLN A 218 -35.42 15.49 26.83
CA GLN A 218 -34.41 16.00 27.78
C GLN A 218 -34.84 15.96 29.25
N HIS A 219 -35.67 14.99 29.65
CA HIS A 219 -36.15 14.90 31.02
C HIS A 219 -35.02 14.70 32.03
N GLY A 220 -34.97 15.56 33.04
CA GLY A 220 -33.96 15.51 34.09
C GLY A 220 -32.55 15.87 33.62
N CYS A 221 -32.34 16.24 32.36
CA CYS A 221 -31.02 16.67 31.88
C CYS A 221 -30.64 18.03 32.47
N PHE A 222 -29.34 18.25 32.66
CA PHE A 222 -28.82 19.48 33.26
C PHE A 222 -29.30 20.73 32.52
N GLY A 223 -29.98 21.61 33.25
CA GLY A 223 -30.50 22.87 32.76
C GLY A 223 -31.85 22.77 32.03
N GLU A 224 -32.51 21.62 32.03
CA GLU A 224 -33.81 21.39 31.37
C GLU A 224 -34.91 21.23 32.43
N THR A 225 -36.08 21.84 32.22
CA THR A 225 -37.18 21.87 33.22
C THR A 225 -38.38 21.00 32.83
N THR A 226 -38.29 20.30 31.71
CA THR A 226 -39.36 19.42 31.22
C THR A 226 -39.58 18.21 32.13
N THR A 227 -40.84 17.93 32.43
CA THR A 227 -41.24 16.74 33.20
C THR A 227 -41.62 15.57 32.29
N ARG A 228 -41.72 15.80 30.98
CA ARG A 228 -42.07 14.78 30.00
C ARG A 228 -40.83 13.97 29.62
N GLN A 229 -40.87 12.67 29.87
CA GLN A 229 -39.87 11.72 29.39
C GLN A 229 -40.12 11.33 27.94
N GLY A 230 -39.04 10.98 27.25
CA GLY A 230 -39.11 10.17 26.04
C GLY A 230 -37.89 10.39 25.15
N THR A 231 -37.29 9.30 24.72
CA THR A 231 -36.22 9.27 23.73
C THR A 231 -36.74 8.62 22.44
N THR A 232 -36.33 9.14 21.30
CA THR A 232 -36.57 8.55 19.99
C THR A 232 -35.26 8.00 19.46
N GLY A 233 -35.24 6.71 19.14
CA GLY A 233 -34.14 6.06 18.43
C GLY A 233 -34.46 5.93 16.94
N ALA A 234 -33.51 6.23 16.05
CA ALA A 234 -33.61 5.87 14.64
C ALA A 234 -33.16 4.41 14.45
N ARG A 235 -34.03 3.58 13.88
CA ARG A 235 -33.83 2.13 13.75
C ARG A 235 -32.72 1.80 12.75
N VAL A 236 -31.90 0.82 13.11
CA VAL A 236 -30.83 0.29 12.25
C VAL A 236 -30.94 -1.21 11.97
N ASP A 237 -31.81 -1.91 12.69
CA ASP A 237 -32.02 -3.35 12.61
C ASP A 237 -32.61 -3.82 11.26
N ASP A 238 -33.27 -2.94 10.52
CA ASP A 238 -33.85 -3.17 9.19
C ASP A 238 -32.97 -2.68 8.03
N ILE A 239 -31.83 -2.05 8.32
CA ILE A 239 -30.90 -1.50 7.30
C ILE A 239 -29.50 -2.09 7.41
N THR A 240 -29.33 -3.22 8.10
CA THR A 240 -28.03 -3.90 8.26
C THR A 240 -27.34 -4.18 6.93
N GLY A 241 -28.09 -4.61 5.92
CA GLY A 241 -27.56 -4.81 4.57
C GLY A 241 -27.06 -3.53 3.90
N TRP A 242 -27.73 -2.39 4.14
CA TRP A 242 -27.22 -1.09 3.65
C TRP A 242 -25.93 -0.70 4.37
N ILE A 243 -25.85 -0.91 5.69
CA ILE A 243 -24.65 -0.62 6.48
C ILE A 243 -23.46 -1.46 5.99
N ARG A 244 -23.63 -2.78 5.88
CA ARG A 244 -22.60 -3.70 5.36
C ARG A 244 -22.16 -3.33 3.95
N GLN A 245 -23.09 -2.90 3.09
CA GLN A 245 -22.75 -2.43 1.74
C GLN A 245 -21.79 -1.23 1.78
N GLN A 246 -21.99 -0.29 2.70
CA GLN A 246 -21.13 0.88 2.81
C GLN A 246 -19.73 0.54 3.33
N ALA A 247 -19.55 -0.57 4.05
CA ALA A 247 -18.26 -0.96 4.59
C ALA A 247 -17.23 -1.25 3.49
N LEU A 248 -17.61 -2.01 2.45
CA LEU A 248 -16.67 -2.60 1.49
C LEU A 248 -15.68 -1.59 0.86
N ALA A 249 -16.11 -0.44 0.35
CA ALA A 249 -15.22 0.63 -0.18
C ALA A 249 -13.91 0.13 -0.85
N PRO A 250 -14.01 -0.53 -2.03
CA PRO A 250 -12.85 -1.12 -2.68
C PRO A 250 -11.91 -0.07 -3.27
N ALA A 251 -10.66 -0.48 -3.48
CA ALA A 251 -9.63 0.25 -4.22
C ALA A 251 -8.79 -0.74 -5.03
N ALA A 252 -8.22 -0.31 -6.15
CA ALA A 252 -7.32 -1.11 -6.98
C ALA A 252 -5.98 -0.40 -7.12
N LYS A 253 -4.88 -1.15 -7.02
CA LYS A 253 -3.53 -0.67 -7.20
C LYS A 253 -2.76 -1.63 -8.10
N ALA A 254 -2.06 -1.09 -9.09
CA ALA A 254 -1.14 -1.86 -9.93
C ALA A 254 0.29 -1.76 -9.42
N ALA A 255 1.05 -2.85 -9.55
CA ALA A 255 2.50 -2.92 -9.37
C ALA A 255 3.01 -4.04 -10.27
N GLY A 256 4.08 -3.79 -11.03
CA GLY A 256 4.59 -4.76 -12.02
C GLY A 256 3.49 -5.32 -12.92
N HIS A 257 3.41 -6.65 -13.00
CA HIS A 257 2.39 -7.37 -13.77
C HIS A 257 1.17 -7.81 -12.95
N ALA A 258 0.88 -7.14 -11.82
CA ALA A 258 -0.27 -7.46 -11.00
C ALA A 258 -1.13 -6.25 -10.64
N ILE A 259 -2.40 -6.53 -10.39
CA ILE A 259 -3.33 -5.58 -9.78
C ILE A 259 -3.90 -6.20 -8.51
N THR A 260 -3.65 -5.54 -7.38
CA THR A 260 -4.26 -5.87 -6.10
C THR A 260 -5.48 -5.00 -5.86
N VAL A 261 -6.62 -5.66 -5.69
CA VAL A 261 -7.87 -5.05 -5.24
C VAL A 261 -7.99 -5.27 -3.75
N THR A 262 -8.15 -4.19 -2.98
CA THR A 262 -8.36 -4.22 -1.53
C THR A 262 -9.69 -3.60 -1.19
N TRP A 263 -10.30 -4.01 -0.09
CA TRP A 263 -11.52 -3.42 0.46
C TRP A 263 -11.44 -3.42 1.98
N HIS A 264 -12.37 -2.78 2.66
CA HIS A 264 -12.43 -2.88 4.11
C HIS A 264 -13.15 -4.18 4.51
N PRO A 265 -12.61 -4.96 5.46
CA PRO A 265 -13.25 -6.18 5.92
C PRO A 265 -14.54 -5.84 6.70
N LEU A 266 -15.58 -6.65 6.48
CA LEU A 266 -16.70 -6.74 7.41
C LEU A 266 -16.23 -7.34 8.74
N ALA A 267 -16.99 -7.09 9.81
CA ALA A 267 -16.73 -7.60 11.14
C ALA A 267 -16.51 -9.13 11.12
N ALA A 268 -15.53 -9.62 11.88
CA ALA A 268 -15.20 -11.05 11.91
C ALA A 268 -16.40 -11.95 12.25
N ALA A 269 -17.37 -11.43 13.02
CA ALA A 269 -18.60 -12.13 13.36
C ALA A 269 -19.52 -12.42 12.16
N ASP A 270 -19.41 -11.66 11.07
CA ASP A 270 -20.20 -11.86 9.85
C ASP A 270 -19.74 -13.06 9.01
N ASN A 271 -18.51 -13.57 9.27
CA ASN A 271 -17.88 -14.68 8.55
C ASN A 271 -18.03 -14.55 7.03
N ALA A 272 -17.65 -13.39 6.51
CA ALA A 272 -17.88 -13.00 5.12
C ALA A 272 -16.97 -13.76 4.14
N ARG A 273 -17.55 -14.14 3.00
CA ARG A 273 -16.86 -14.55 1.78
C ARG A 273 -17.01 -13.44 0.74
N TYR A 274 -15.91 -13.09 0.09
CA TYR A 274 -15.88 -12.09 -0.97
C TYR A 274 -15.65 -12.76 -2.32
N HIS A 275 -16.43 -12.35 -3.30
CA HIS A 275 -16.31 -12.74 -4.71
C HIS A 275 -15.82 -11.54 -5.50
N VAL A 276 -14.72 -11.71 -6.23
CA VAL A 276 -14.11 -10.63 -7.01
C VAL A 276 -14.33 -10.91 -8.48
N TYR A 277 -14.95 -9.93 -9.15
CA TYR A 277 -15.25 -9.97 -10.58
C TYR A 277 -14.38 -8.97 -11.31
N GLY A 278 -13.93 -9.31 -12.52
CA GLY A 278 -13.05 -8.48 -13.32
C GLY A 278 -13.46 -8.40 -14.79
N SER A 279 -13.21 -7.26 -15.42
CA SER A 279 -13.44 -7.03 -16.86
C SER A 279 -12.36 -6.11 -17.46
N ALA A 280 -12.23 -6.14 -18.78
CA ALA A 280 -11.45 -5.16 -19.54
C ALA A 280 -12.23 -3.85 -19.78
N THR A 281 -13.53 -3.83 -19.51
CA THR A 281 -14.41 -2.66 -19.66
C THR A 281 -14.97 -2.20 -18.31
N PRO A 282 -15.38 -0.92 -18.18
CA PRO A 282 -15.95 -0.39 -16.94
C PRO A 282 -17.23 -1.10 -16.47
N ASP A 283 -17.97 -1.68 -17.41
CA ASP A 283 -19.10 -2.54 -17.09
C ASP A 283 -18.56 -3.93 -16.73
N VAL A 284 -18.56 -4.26 -15.45
CA VAL A 284 -18.10 -5.55 -14.91
C VAL A 284 -19.33 -6.42 -14.63
N PRO A 285 -19.64 -7.41 -15.49
CA PRO A 285 -20.75 -8.33 -15.27
C PRO A 285 -20.49 -9.22 -14.06
N ILE A 286 -21.58 -9.61 -13.39
CA ILE A 286 -21.54 -10.48 -12.20
C ILE A 286 -22.02 -11.87 -12.61
N ASP A 287 -21.15 -12.60 -13.29
CA ASP A 287 -21.39 -13.94 -13.81
C ASP A 287 -20.16 -14.85 -13.62
N ALA A 288 -20.30 -16.13 -14.00
CA ALA A 288 -19.23 -17.11 -13.83
C ALA A 288 -18.01 -16.87 -14.74
N ALA A 289 -18.17 -16.17 -15.88
CA ALA A 289 -17.07 -15.89 -16.80
C ALA A 289 -16.16 -14.76 -16.31
N HIS A 290 -16.71 -13.84 -15.51
CA HIS A 290 -15.99 -12.70 -14.95
C HIS A 290 -15.54 -12.90 -13.50
N LEU A 291 -15.94 -14.00 -12.85
CA LEU A 291 -15.49 -14.34 -11.49
C LEU A 291 -14.00 -14.72 -11.51
N LEU A 292 -13.16 -13.85 -10.97
CA LEU A 292 -11.71 -14.08 -10.87
C LEU A 292 -11.36 -15.00 -9.69
N GLY A 293 -12.10 -14.89 -8.60
CA GLY A 293 -11.83 -15.68 -7.41
C GLY A 293 -12.74 -15.38 -6.24
N SER A 294 -12.59 -16.17 -5.18
CA SER A 294 -13.31 -15.99 -3.93
C SER A 294 -12.38 -16.12 -2.75
N THR A 295 -12.45 -15.21 -1.79
CA THR A 295 -11.51 -15.11 -0.67
C THR A 295 -12.24 -14.74 0.63
N ALA A 296 -11.63 -15.05 1.77
CA ALA A 296 -12.05 -14.53 3.08
C ALA A 296 -11.20 -13.31 3.50
N ALA A 297 -10.03 -13.12 2.89
CA ALA A 297 -9.19 -11.95 3.12
C ALA A 297 -9.77 -10.72 2.39
N PRO A 298 -9.58 -9.50 2.92
CA PRO A 298 -10.10 -8.27 2.32
C PRO A 298 -9.26 -7.77 1.13
N ALA A 299 -8.65 -8.69 0.39
CA ALA A 299 -7.80 -8.40 -0.75
C ALA A 299 -7.78 -9.57 -1.73
N TYR A 300 -7.59 -9.24 -3.01
CA TYR A 300 -7.37 -10.19 -4.09
C TYR A 300 -6.36 -9.60 -5.08
N THR A 301 -5.35 -10.38 -5.47
CA THR A 301 -4.37 -9.98 -6.48
C THR A 301 -4.62 -10.78 -7.75
N GLN A 302 -4.85 -10.07 -8.86
CA GLN A 302 -4.80 -10.64 -10.19
C GLN A 302 -3.37 -10.50 -10.72
N THR A 303 -2.75 -11.62 -11.06
CA THR A 303 -1.35 -11.72 -11.51
C THR A 303 -1.25 -11.93 -13.01
N SER A 304 -0.04 -11.86 -13.55
CA SER A 304 0.28 -12.12 -14.95
C SER A 304 -0.51 -11.26 -15.94
N LEU A 305 -0.61 -9.97 -15.66
CA LEU A 305 -1.25 -8.99 -16.52
C LEU A 305 -0.19 -8.31 -17.40
N PRO A 306 -0.37 -8.28 -18.74
CA PRO A 306 0.54 -7.56 -19.63
C PRO A 306 0.64 -6.08 -19.27
N GLY A 307 1.74 -5.43 -19.64
CA GLY A 307 1.94 -4.00 -19.41
C GLY A 307 0.84 -3.14 -20.04
N LYS A 308 0.53 -2.00 -19.42
CA LYS A 308 -0.46 -1.00 -19.87
C LYS A 308 -1.90 -1.51 -20.00
N GLN A 309 -2.25 -2.61 -19.34
CA GLN A 309 -3.62 -3.09 -19.33
C GLN A 309 -4.42 -2.47 -18.20
N THR A 310 -5.51 -1.80 -18.57
CA THR A 310 -6.51 -1.34 -17.59
C THR A 310 -7.52 -2.46 -17.33
N ARG A 311 -7.72 -2.79 -16.05
CA ARG A 311 -8.72 -3.75 -15.60
C ARG A 311 -9.67 -3.10 -14.60
N TYR A 312 -10.93 -3.51 -14.66
CA TYR A 312 -12.01 -3.02 -13.81
C TYR A 312 -12.52 -4.15 -12.93
N TYR A 313 -12.81 -3.84 -11.68
CA TYR A 313 -13.16 -4.82 -10.65
C TYR A 313 -14.40 -4.43 -9.87
N ARG A 314 -15.19 -5.43 -9.49
CA ARG A 314 -16.26 -5.30 -8.50
C ARG A 314 -16.14 -6.40 -7.45
N VAL A 315 -16.52 -6.07 -6.22
CA VAL A 315 -16.55 -7.02 -5.11
C VAL A 315 -18.01 -7.27 -4.71
N VAL A 316 -18.34 -8.54 -4.45
CA VAL A 316 -19.61 -8.95 -3.85
C VAL A 316 -19.30 -9.71 -2.58
N ALA A 317 -19.89 -9.29 -1.46
CA ALA A 317 -19.76 -10.00 -0.18
C ALA A 317 -20.99 -10.89 0.05
N ALA A 318 -20.77 -12.06 0.66
CA ALA A 318 -21.80 -12.95 1.17
C ALA A 318 -21.46 -13.33 2.61
N THR A 319 -22.43 -13.24 3.52
CA THR A 319 -22.25 -13.51 4.95
C THR A 319 -22.96 -14.79 5.37
N ALA A 320 -22.56 -15.35 6.52
CA ALA A 320 -23.10 -16.63 6.99
C ALA A 320 -24.60 -16.61 7.34
N ASP A 321 -25.15 -15.42 7.59
CA ASP A 321 -26.58 -15.20 7.82
C ASP A 321 -27.42 -15.09 6.53
N GLY A 322 -26.80 -15.30 5.36
CA GLY A 322 -27.47 -15.34 4.06
C GLY A 322 -27.66 -13.98 3.38
N TRP A 323 -27.09 -12.90 3.93
CA TRP A 323 -27.04 -11.62 3.22
C TRP A 323 -25.97 -11.67 2.11
N THR A 324 -26.34 -11.11 0.95
CA THR A 324 -25.43 -10.88 -0.17
C THR A 324 -25.47 -9.41 -0.53
N SER A 325 -24.30 -8.81 -0.70
CA SER A 325 -24.16 -7.41 -1.08
C SER A 325 -24.63 -7.18 -2.52
N THR A 326 -25.02 -5.95 -2.82
CA THR A 326 -24.99 -5.52 -4.23
C THR A 326 -23.52 -5.40 -4.66
N PRO A 327 -23.21 -5.52 -5.97
CA PRO A 327 -21.86 -5.28 -6.45
C PRO A 327 -21.41 -3.87 -6.06
N THR A 328 -20.17 -3.74 -5.62
CA THR A 328 -19.57 -2.43 -5.39
C THR A 328 -19.51 -1.62 -6.67
N ASP A 329 -19.26 -0.32 -6.54
CA ASP A 329 -18.80 0.49 -7.67
C ASP A 329 -17.54 -0.13 -8.28
N ALA A 330 -17.38 0.05 -9.60
CA ALA A 330 -16.22 -0.46 -10.31
C ALA A 330 -14.98 0.36 -9.92
N VAL A 331 -13.91 -0.33 -9.56
CA VAL A 331 -12.58 0.26 -9.38
C VAL A 331 -11.64 -0.25 -10.44
N SER A 332 -10.62 0.53 -10.81
CA SER A 332 -9.68 0.14 -11.85
C SER A 332 -8.26 0.54 -11.53
N ALA A 333 -7.33 -0.19 -12.11
CA ALA A 333 -5.93 0.19 -12.19
C ALA A 333 -5.38 -0.21 -13.56
N THR A 334 -4.26 0.40 -13.93
CA THR A 334 -3.54 0.11 -15.18
C THR A 334 -2.16 -0.40 -14.80
N THR A 335 -1.78 -1.58 -15.31
CA THR A 335 -0.42 -2.10 -15.09
C THR A 335 0.62 -1.16 -15.69
N PRO A 336 1.70 -0.84 -14.95
CA PRO A 336 2.83 -0.11 -15.53
C PRO A 336 3.57 -0.98 -16.56
N VAL A 337 4.56 -0.39 -17.23
CA VAL A 337 5.62 -1.17 -17.87
C VAL A 337 6.54 -1.66 -16.74
N SER A 338 6.84 -2.96 -16.70
CA SER A 338 7.71 -3.51 -15.66
C SER A 338 9.14 -2.94 -15.75
N ALA A 339 9.86 -2.97 -14.63
CA ALA A 339 11.30 -2.68 -14.59
C ALA A 339 12.14 -3.79 -15.24
N GLY A 340 11.57 -4.98 -15.44
CA GLY A 340 12.17 -6.07 -16.21
C GLY A 340 11.78 -6.04 -17.69
N ASN A 341 11.80 -7.21 -18.35
CA ASN A 341 11.62 -7.31 -19.79
C ASN A 341 10.51 -8.31 -20.21
N ASP A 342 9.25 -7.92 -20.33
CA ASP A 342 8.20 -8.76 -20.94
C ASP A 342 8.26 -8.71 -22.49
N PHE A 343 9.11 -9.53 -23.13
CA PHE A 343 9.20 -9.59 -24.60
C PHE A 343 7.98 -10.31 -25.20
N THR A 344 7.40 -11.27 -24.48
CA THR A 344 6.30 -12.10 -24.98
C THR A 344 4.92 -11.48 -24.79
N GLY A 345 4.80 -10.42 -24.00
CA GLY A 345 3.56 -9.75 -23.63
C GLY A 345 2.62 -10.64 -22.83
N ASP A 346 3.15 -11.59 -22.07
CA ASP A 346 2.37 -12.58 -21.32
C ASP A 346 2.10 -12.17 -19.86
N GLY A 347 2.57 -10.98 -19.48
CA GLY A 347 2.46 -10.47 -18.12
C GLY A 347 3.49 -11.06 -17.16
N LYS A 348 4.61 -11.56 -17.67
CA LYS A 348 5.78 -11.86 -16.86
C LYS A 348 7.00 -11.31 -17.55
N ASP A 349 7.97 -10.91 -16.75
CA ASP A 349 9.26 -10.54 -17.32
C ASP A 349 9.98 -11.80 -17.84
N ASP A 350 10.74 -11.63 -18.90
CA ASP A 350 11.58 -12.62 -19.55
C ASP A 350 13.06 -12.24 -19.34
N VAL A 351 13.97 -13.19 -19.61
CA VAL A 351 15.41 -12.90 -19.62
C VAL A 351 15.87 -12.71 -21.05
N GLY A 352 16.61 -11.65 -21.33
CA GLY A 352 17.20 -11.41 -22.64
C GLY A 352 18.73 -11.43 -22.61
N ALA A 353 19.35 -11.78 -23.75
CA ALA A 353 20.79 -11.62 -23.90
C ALA A 353 21.22 -11.32 -25.34
N GLY A 354 22.01 -10.27 -25.51
CA GLY A 354 22.82 -10.07 -26.71
C GLY A 354 24.04 -11.00 -26.66
N TYR A 355 24.31 -11.74 -27.74
CA TYR A 355 25.26 -12.85 -27.75
C TYR A 355 26.26 -12.78 -28.91
N ASP A 356 27.54 -13.02 -28.61
CA ASP A 356 28.61 -13.17 -29.60
C ASP A 356 28.64 -14.61 -30.15
N LEU A 357 28.01 -14.82 -31.30
CA LEU A 357 27.99 -16.10 -32.03
C LEU A 357 29.32 -16.39 -32.77
N LYS A 358 30.33 -15.52 -32.61
CA LYS A 358 31.65 -15.56 -33.27
C LYS A 358 31.57 -15.34 -34.78
N ASN A 359 32.75 -15.18 -35.40
CA ASN A 359 32.90 -14.98 -36.84
C ASN A 359 32.05 -13.83 -37.39
N THR A 360 32.07 -12.68 -36.69
CA THR A 360 31.28 -11.48 -37.03
C THR A 360 29.77 -11.74 -37.09
N ARG A 361 29.29 -12.66 -36.26
CA ARG A 361 27.87 -12.95 -36.10
C ARG A 361 27.44 -12.64 -34.67
N VAL A 362 26.29 -11.98 -34.55
CA VAL A 362 25.66 -11.68 -33.26
C VAL A 362 24.23 -12.20 -33.24
N GLY A 363 23.72 -12.47 -32.05
CA GLY A 363 22.33 -12.89 -31.87
C GLY A 363 21.70 -12.31 -30.61
N VAL A 364 20.38 -12.42 -30.53
CA VAL A 364 19.60 -12.12 -29.32
C VAL A 364 18.87 -13.38 -28.90
N TYR A 365 19.15 -13.83 -27.68
CA TYR A 365 18.44 -14.91 -27.01
C TYR A 365 17.40 -14.36 -26.05
N VAL A 366 16.25 -15.04 -25.97
CA VAL A 366 15.23 -14.80 -24.96
C VAL A 366 14.94 -16.11 -24.24
N TRP A 367 14.93 -16.09 -22.91
CA TRP A 367 14.41 -17.18 -22.09
C TRP A 367 13.01 -16.76 -21.64
N PRO A 368 11.96 -17.30 -22.26
CA PRO A 368 10.60 -16.97 -21.86
C PRO A 368 10.35 -17.47 -20.43
N THR A 369 9.66 -16.69 -19.61
CA THR A 369 9.23 -17.19 -18.30
C THR A 369 7.93 -17.96 -18.38
N THR A 370 7.77 -18.87 -17.43
CA THR A 370 6.62 -19.75 -17.29
C THR A 370 6.24 -19.82 -15.82
N ALA A 371 5.08 -20.39 -15.50
CA ALA A 371 4.71 -20.64 -14.10
C ALA A 371 5.73 -21.51 -13.33
N SER A 372 6.58 -22.29 -14.03
CA SER A 372 7.66 -23.08 -13.44
C SER A 372 9.00 -22.34 -13.29
N GLY A 373 9.09 -21.09 -13.78
CA GLY A 373 10.31 -20.28 -13.82
C GLY A 373 10.81 -20.01 -15.25
N VAL A 374 12.10 -19.75 -15.38
CA VAL A 374 12.77 -19.37 -16.65
C VAL A 374 12.91 -20.58 -17.58
N GLY A 375 12.34 -20.48 -18.78
CA GLY A 375 12.38 -21.52 -19.82
C GLY A 375 13.75 -21.71 -20.47
N ALA A 376 13.82 -22.50 -21.55
CA ALA A 376 15.05 -22.65 -22.33
C ALA A 376 15.26 -21.43 -23.25
N PRO A 377 16.52 -21.06 -23.57
CA PRO A 377 16.79 -19.94 -24.46
C PRO A 377 16.34 -20.24 -25.89
N GLU A 378 15.73 -19.23 -26.51
CA GLU A 378 15.37 -19.22 -27.91
C GLU A 378 16.17 -18.14 -28.63
N LEU A 379 16.85 -18.49 -29.73
CA LEU A 379 17.49 -17.51 -30.61
C LEU A 379 16.39 -16.78 -31.40
N LYS A 380 16.03 -15.58 -30.97
CA LYS A 380 14.95 -14.80 -31.58
C LYS A 380 15.42 -13.98 -32.79
N TRP A 381 16.69 -13.59 -32.80
CA TRP A 381 17.27 -12.82 -33.90
C TRP A 381 18.77 -13.09 -34.04
N SER A 382 19.32 -13.04 -35.26
CA SER A 382 20.76 -13.03 -35.49
C SER A 382 21.11 -12.36 -36.82
N THR A 383 22.32 -11.81 -36.92
CA THR A 383 22.85 -11.25 -38.17
C THR A 383 24.35 -11.48 -38.29
N ASP A 384 24.83 -11.52 -39.54
CA ASP A 384 26.24 -11.53 -39.90
C ASP A 384 26.76 -10.10 -40.14
N GLY A 385 28.08 -9.93 -40.17
CA GLY A 385 28.75 -8.64 -40.38
C GLY A 385 28.73 -7.71 -39.17
N TRP A 386 28.35 -8.19 -38.00
CA TRP A 386 28.31 -7.45 -36.74
C TRP A 386 29.34 -8.01 -35.75
N GLU A 387 30.06 -7.13 -35.08
CA GLU A 387 30.96 -7.51 -33.99
C GLU A 387 30.32 -7.17 -32.64
N ALA A 388 30.09 -8.17 -31.79
CA ALA A 388 29.46 -7.98 -30.48
C ALA A 388 30.17 -6.92 -29.62
N ALA A 389 31.50 -6.83 -29.72
CA ALA A 389 32.29 -5.85 -28.98
C ALA A 389 31.94 -4.39 -29.32
N LYS A 390 31.43 -4.12 -30.52
CA LYS A 390 31.02 -2.80 -31.02
C LYS A 390 29.56 -2.45 -30.67
N ALA A 391 28.78 -3.40 -30.19
CA ALA A 391 27.37 -3.23 -29.86
C ALA A 391 27.17 -2.92 -28.36
N ARG A 392 26.17 -2.09 -28.07
CA ARG A 392 25.64 -1.86 -26.71
C ARG A 392 24.14 -2.03 -26.75
N TRP A 393 23.66 -3.07 -26.08
CA TRP A 393 22.26 -3.48 -26.06
C TRP A 393 21.50 -2.72 -24.97
N VAL A 394 20.25 -2.38 -25.27
CA VAL A 394 19.27 -1.82 -24.35
C VAL A 394 17.90 -2.39 -24.66
N THR A 395 17.02 -2.38 -23.67
CA THR A 395 15.66 -2.90 -23.77
C THR A 395 14.68 -1.93 -23.14
N GLY A 396 13.43 -1.99 -23.60
CA GLY A 396 12.37 -1.11 -23.14
C GLY A 396 11.19 -1.14 -24.10
N ASP A 397 10.02 -0.74 -23.63
CA ASP A 397 8.84 -0.54 -24.49
C ASP A 397 8.98 0.78 -25.25
N PHE A 398 9.69 0.78 -26.38
CA PHE A 398 10.04 1.98 -27.14
C PHE A 398 8.87 2.45 -28.04
N ASN A 399 7.99 1.54 -28.46
CA ASN A 399 6.80 1.88 -29.27
C ASN A 399 5.54 2.18 -28.45
N GLY A 400 5.56 1.90 -27.15
CA GLY A 400 4.48 2.15 -26.23
C GLY A 400 3.38 1.09 -26.20
N ASP A 401 3.60 -0.12 -26.71
CA ASP A 401 2.56 -1.16 -26.89
C ASP A 401 2.39 -2.12 -25.70
N GLY A 402 3.21 -1.99 -24.66
CA GLY A 402 3.19 -2.81 -23.45
C GLY A 402 4.09 -4.04 -23.52
N ARG A 403 4.83 -4.25 -24.61
CA ARG A 403 5.87 -5.29 -24.75
C ARG A 403 7.24 -4.64 -24.69
N THR A 404 8.21 -5.40 -24.22
CA THR A 404 9.60 -4.96 -24.21
C THR A 404 10.21 -5.16 -25.58
N ASP A 405 10.74 -4.08 -26.18
CA ASP A 405 11.51 -4.11 -27.41
C ASP A 405 13.01 -4.25 -27.09
N PHE A 406 13.83 -4.48 -28.11
CA PHE A 406 15.28 -4.39 -27.97
C PHE A 406 15.90 -3.44 -28.99
N ALA A 407 16.97 -2.77 -28.57
CA ALA A 407 17.74 -1.87 -29.40
C ALA A 407 19.25 -2.04 -29.17
N ALA A 408 20.03 -1.59 -30.14
CA ALA A 408 21.49 -1.65 -30.06
C ALA A 408 22.13 -0.40 -30.66
N PHE A 409 22.97 0.26 -29.87
CA PHE A 409 23.95 1.18 -30.44
C PHE A 409 25.12 0.39 -31.03
N TYR A 410 25.43 0.64 -32.30
CA TYR A 410 26.59 0.05 -32.97
C TYR A 410 27.66 1.11 -33.27
N ASP A 411 28.85 0.93 -32.73
CA ASP A 411 30.00 1.83 -32.95
C ASP A 411 30.76 1.44 -34.22
N TYR A 412 30.83 2.35 -35.19
CA TYR A 412 31.63 2.14 -36.41
C TYR A 412 33.12 2.42 -36.20
N LEU A 413 33.54 2.80 -34.99
CA LEU A 413 34.92 3.16 -34.59
C LEU A 413 35.51 4.36 -35.35
N ASN A 414 34.67 5.11 -36.06
CA ASN A 414 35.03 6.33 -36.78
C ASN A 414 34.45 7.60 -36.12
N GLY A 415 33.89 7.45 -34.91
CA GLY A 415 33.20 8.53 -34.19
C GLY A 415 31.71 8.68 -34.52
N THR A 416 31.15 7.80 -35.36
CA THR A 416 29.71 7.72 -35.63
C THR A 416 29.14 6.39 -35.15
N SER A 417 27.87 6.42 -34.78
CA SER A 417 27.11 5.23 -34.40
C SER A 417 25.68 5.31 -34.91
N ASN A 418 25.06 4.14 -35.03
CA ASN A 418 23.64 4.00 -35.29
C ASN A 418 22.95 3.34 -34.09
N LEU A 419 21.73 3.76 -33.81
CA LEU A 419 20.80 3.05 -32.94
C LEU A 419 19.85 2.24 -33.81
N PHE A 420 19.96 0.93 -33.70
CA PHE A 420 19.05 -0.02 -34.35
C PHE A 420 17.98 -0.45 -33.37
N LEU A 421 16.75 -0.59 -33.85
CA LEU A 421 15.59 -0.98 -33.05
C LEU A 421 14.83 -2.13 -33.71
N TRP A 422 14.31 -3.01 -32.87
CA TRP A 422 13.47 -4.12 -33.24
C TRP A 422 12.29 -4.19 -32.27
N TYR A 423 11.08 -4.07 -32.80
CA TYR A 423 9.87 -4.15 -31.99
C TYR A 423 9.52 -5.59 -31.66
N ALA A 424 9.12 -5.86 -30.43
CA ALA A 424 8.55 -7.14 -30.07
C ALA A 424 7.17 -7.30 -30.71
N ASN A 425 6.88 -8.49 -31.23
CA ASN A 425 5.59 -8.78 -31.84
C ASN A 425 4.77 -9.77 -31.02
N ALA A 426 3.49 -9.88 -31.36
CA ALA A 426 2.52 -10.73 -30.67
C ALA A 426 2.87 -12.22 -30.67
N SER A 427 3.81 -12.68 -31.51
CA SER A 427 4.28 -14.07 -31.54
C SER A 427 5.47 -14.33 -30.60
N GLY A 428 5.89 -13.32 -29.81
CA GLY A 428 7.08 -13.39 -28.95
C GLY A 428 8.39 -13.39 -29.75
N GLY A 429 8.36 -12.90 -30.99
CA GLY A 429 9.54 -12.65 -31.82
C GLY A 429 9.75 -11.14 -31.99
N PHE A 430 10.63 -10.78 -32.93
CA PHE A 430 10.95 -9.39 -33.19
C PHE A 430 10.80 -9.04 -34.67
N ASP A 431 10.34 -7.82 -34.94
CA ASP A 431 10.14 -7.28 -36.28
C ASP A 431 11.46 -6.92 -36.98
N SER A 432 11.40 -6.46 -38.22
CA SER A 432 12.59 -6.13 -39.00
C SER A 432 13.39 -4.99 -38.38
N GLN A 433 14.72 -5.11 -38.48
CA GLN A 433 15.69 -4.12 -38.03
C GLN A 433 15.52 -2.77 -38.74
N ASP A 434 15.34 -1.70 -37.98
CA ASP A 434 15.36 -0.32 -38.47
C ASP A 434 16.44 0.51 -37.79
N ILE A 435 17.04 1.46 -38.52
CA ILE A 435 17.85 2.53 -37.92
C ILE A 435 16.90 3.62 -37.43
N LYS A 436 16.89 3.89 -36.12
CA LYS A 436 16.03 4.90 -35.50
C LYS A 436 16.77 6.16 -35.06
N TRP A 437 18.10 6.12 -35.08
CA TRP A 437 18.95 7.28 -34.87
C TRP A 437 20.34 7.05 -35.46
N SER A 438 20.97 8.11 -35.94
CA SER A 438 22.35 8.14 -36.43
C SER A 438 23.02 9.43 -35.97
N GLY A 439 24.26 9.34 -35.49
CA GLY A 439 24.95 10.56 -35.08
C GLY A 439 26.37 10.36 -34.56
N ALA A 440 26.99 11.49 -34.21
CA ALA A 440 28.32 11.52 -33.60
C ALA A 440 28.24 11.17 -32.11
N PHE A 441 28.39 9.90 -31.80
CA PHE A 441 28.35 9.36 -30.45
C PHE A 441 29.18 8.08 -30.39
N ARG A 442 29.88 7.87 -29.27
CA ARG A 442 30.74 6.70 -29.02
C ARG A 442 30.14 5.84 -27.93
N PRO A 443 29.27 4.87 -28.25
CA PRO A 443 28.55 4.07 -27.24
C PRO A 443 29.50 3.23 -26.37
N LEU A 444 30.71 2.93 -26.84
CA LEU A 444 31.71 2.20 -26.04
C LEU A 444 32.20 2.99 -24.82
N ASN A 445 32.06 4.33 -24.84
CA ASN A 445 32.38 5.22 -23.73
C ASN A 445 31.19 5.43 -22.78
N ALA A 446 30.10 4.66 -22.93
CA ALA A 446 28.88 4.85 -22.16
C ALA A 446 28.49 3.63 -21.30
N ARG A 447 27.65 3.88 -20.31
CA ARG A 447 26.79 2.89 -19.63
C ARG A 447 25.35 3.33 -19.79
N PHE A 448 24.49 2.42 -20.22
CA PHE A 448 23.09 2.71 -20.56
C PHE A 448 22.15 2.22 -19.48
N THR A 449 20.99 2.87 -19.42
CA THR A 449 19.80 2.45 -18.68
C THR A 449 18.58 3.00 -19.44
N THR A 450 17.39 2.51 -19.12
CA THR A 450 16.16 2.84 -19.86
C THR A 450 15.00 3.08 -18.91
N GLY A 451 14.07 3.94 -19.29
CA GLY A 451 12.89 4.25 -18.49
C GLY A 451 12.07 5.35 -19.13
N ASP A 452 10.77 5.40 -18.82
CA ASP A 452 9.90 6.50 -19.26
C ASP A 452 10.16 7.75 -18.41
N PHE A 453 11.12 8.58 -18.80
CA PHE A 453 11.60 9.70 -17.97
C PHE A 453 10.68 10.94 -18.06
N ASP A 454 9.82 11.02 -19.06
CA ASP A 454 8.90 12.15 -19.27
C ASP A 454 7.41 11.82 -19.04
N GLY A 455 7.08 10.53 -18.92
CA GLY A 455 5.73 10.05 -18.60
C GLY A 455 4.80 9.96 -19.81
N ASP A 456 5.35 9.91 -21.03
CA ASP A 456 4.55 9.79 -22.26
C ASP A 456 4.09 8.35 -22.55
N GLY A 457 4.54 7.39 -21.73
CA GLY A 457 4.27 5.98 -21.85
C GLY A 457 5.25 5.26 -22.77
N ARG A 458 6.32 5.87 -23.28
CA ARG A 458 7.37 5.20 -24.04
C ARG A 458 8.63 5.15 -23.20
N THR A 459 9.37 4.05 -23.34
CA THR A 459 10.66 3.94 -22.67
C THR A 459 11.67 4.81 -23.39
N ASP A 460 12.39 5.66 -22.66
CA ASP A 460 13.50 6.43 -23.19
C ASP A 460 14.84 5.74 -22.92
N ILE A 461 15.92 6.24 -23.53
CA ILE A 461 17.29 5.79 -23.24
C ILE A 461 18.05 6.87 -22.49
N ALA A 462 18.72 6.49 -21.40
CA ALA A 462 19.69 7.31 -20.71
C ALA A 462 21.09 6.68 -20.78
N ALA A 463 22.12 7.53 -20.78
CA ALA A 463 23.50 7.08 -20.73
C ALA A 463 24.37 7.96 -19.84
N ALA A 464 25.18 7.33 -19.00
CA ALA A 464 26.35 7.95 -18.41
C ALA A 464 27.50 7.86 -19.41
N TYR A 465 27.98 9.01 -19.89
CA TYR A 465 28.96 9.13 -20.95
C TYR A 465 30.28 9.70 -20.45
N ASP A 466 31.38 9.00 -20.72
CA ASP A 466 32.73 9.45 -20.41
C ASP A 466 33.26 10.42 -21.49
N ASN A 467 33.32 11.70 -21.13
CA ASN A 467 33.89 12.75 -21.99
C ASN A 467 35.43 12.77 -21.94
N GLY A 468 36.06 11.90 -21.15
CA GLY A 468 37.48 11.94 -20.81
C GLY A 468 37.76 12.89 -19.64
N ASN A 469 38.98 12.83 -19.10
CA ASN A 469 39.44 13.70 -18.00
C ASN A 469 38.55 13.66 -16.74
N ALA A 470 37.99 12.49 -16.39
CA ALA A 470 37.06 12.34 -15.27
C ALA A 470 35.88 13.33 -15.36
N ASP A 471 35.23 13.39 -16.52
CA ASP A 471 34.07 14.23 -16.79
C ASP A 471 32.93 13.37 -17.33
N LEU A 472 31.88 13.19 -16.54
CA LEU A 472 30.70 12.43 -16.95
C LEU A 472 29.56 13.34 -17.36
N SER A 473 28.92 12.99 -18.47
CA SER A 473 27.63 13.54 -18.87
C SER A 473 26.53 12.51 -18.69
N MET A 474 25.36 12.96 -18.27
CA MET A 474 24.11 12.22 -18.39
C MET A 474 23.41 12.66 -19.67
N LEU A 475 23.28 11.75 -20.63
CA LEU A 475 22.62 11.98 -21.91
C LEU A 475 21.27 11.25 -21.92
N THR A 476 20.24 11.83 -22.53
CA THR A 476 18.99 11.13 -22.82
C THR A 476 18.58 11.21 -24.28
N TRP A 477 18.03 10.13 -24.80
CA TRP A 477 17.33 10.04 -26.08
C TRP A 477 15.87 9.76 -25.79
N ARG A 478 15.02 10.73 -26.11
CA ARG A 478 13.58 10.60 -25.96
C ARG A 478 13.01 9.73 -27.08
N ALA A 479 12.22 8.73 -26.73
CA ALA A 479 11.50 7.90 -27.68
C ALA A 479 10.33 8.69 -28.29
N THR A 480 10.04 8.41 -29.55
CA THR A 480 8.94 9.02 -30.30
C THR A 480 8.32 7.96 -31.20
N ALA A 481 7.15 8.25 -31.76
CA ALA A 481 6.53 7.37 -32.75
C ALA A 481 7.42 7.11 -34.00
N ALA A 482 8.41 7.97 -34.28
CA ALA A 482 9.28 7.86 -35.45
C ALA A 482 10.66 7.22 -35.14
N GLY A 483 11.00 6.98 -33.87
CA GLY A 483 12.34 6.61 -33.45
C GLY A 483 12.79 7.42 -32.23
N PHE A 484 14.02 7.94 -32.24
CA PHE A 484 14.54 8.72 -31.11
C PHE A 484 14.97 10.12 -31.52
N ASP A 485 14.72 11.08 -30.63
CA ASP A 485 15.26 12.43 -30.77
C ASP A 485 16.81 12.45 -30.68
N ALA A 486 17.40 13.58 -31.06
CA ALA A 486 18.82 13.82 -30.78
C ALA A 486 19.08 13.85 -29.25
N PRO A 487 20.25 13.36 -28.79
CA PRO A 487 20.53 13.29 -27.37
C PRO A 487 20.60 14.67 -26.73
N VAL A 488 20.04 14.78 -25.53
CA VAL A 488 20.13 15.97 -24.68
C VAL A 488 21.06 15.69 -23.51
N THR A 489 21.99 16.60 -23.24
CA THR A 489 22.78 16.55 -21.99
C THR A 489 21.96 17.10 -20.84
N GLN A 490 21.53 16.22 -19.95
CA GLN A 490 20.71 16.55 -18.79
C GLN A 490 21.55 17.02 -17.59
N TRP A 491 22.76 16.46 -17.46
CA TRP A 491 23.67 16.78 -16.38
C TRP A 491 25.11 16.53 -16.82
N ARG A 492 26.06 17.24 -16.22
CA ARG A 492 27.49 17.04 -16.44
C ARG A 492 28.26 17.38 -15.18
N THR A 493 29.24 16.55 -14.83
CA THR A 493 30.05 16.76 -13.62
C THR A 493 31.06 17.87 -13.77
N GLY A 494 31.56 18.08 -14.99
CA GLY A 494 32.74 18.88 -15.25
C GLY A 494 34.03 18.07 -15.07
N ALA A 495 35.11 18.57 -15.66
CA ALA A 495 36.42 17.91 -15.66
C ALA A 495 36.99 17.69 -14.26
N GLY A 496 37.62 16.53 -14.06
CA GLY A 496 38.29 16.15 -12.81
C GLY A 496 37.36 15.67 -11.70
N SER A 497 36.07 15.48 -11.99
CA SER A 497 35.05 15.21 -10.97
C SER A 497 34.72 13.72 -10.84
N TRP A 498 34.08 13.11 -11.84
CA TRP A 498 33.63 11.71 -11.77
C TRP A 498 34.21 10.85 -12.88
N ASN A 499 34.54 9.60 -12.56
CA ASN A 499 34.92 8.60 -13.54
C ASN A 499 33.82 7.57 -13.76
N LEU A 500 33.62 7.15 -15.00
CA LEU A 500 32.58 6.16 -15.35
C LEU A 500 32.81 4.83 -14.64
N ALA A 501 34.08 4.41 -14.53
CA ALA A 501 34.50 3.18 -13.87
C ALA A 501 34.29 3.16 -12.34
N GLN A 502 33.95 4.31 -11.74
CA GLN A 502 33.59 4.45 -10.33
C GLN A 502 32.09 4.60 -10.13
N SER A 503 31.30 4.66 -11.21
CA SER A 503 29.87 4.91 -11.14
C SER A 503 29.06 3.71 -11.62
N SER A 504 27.96 3.40 -10.93
CA SER A 504 26.95 2.43 -11.36
C SER A 504 25.61 3.11 -11.46
N TRP A 505 24.95 3.00 -12.61
CA TRP A 505 23.75 3.77 -12.96
C TRP A 505 22.54 2.86 -13.12
N ARG A 506 21.40 3.24 -12.55
CA ARG A 506 20.13 2.52 -12.65
C ARG A 506 18.99 3.52 -12.89
N SER A 507 17.88 3.02 -13.41
CA SER A 507 16.63 3.77 -13.56
C SER A 507 15.47 3.01 -12.94
N GLY A 508 14.38 3.73 -12.70
CA GLY A 508 13.12 3.23 -12.17
C GLY A 508 12.35 4.34 -11.46
N ASP A 509 11.06 4.16 -11.22
CA ASP A 509 10.24 5.14 -10.49
C ASP A 509 10.53 5.05 -8.99
N PHE A 510 11.53 5.80 -8.49
CA PHE A 510 11.97 5.73 -7.10
C PHE A 510 11.04 6.51 -6.16
N ASN A 511 10.27 7.48 -6.65
CA ASN A 511 9.39 8.31 -5.82
C ASN A 511 7.90 7.89 -5.87
N GLY A 512 7.50 7.09 -6.86
CA GLY A 512 6.14 6.60 -7.09
C GLY A 512 5.25 7.58 -7.82
N ASP A 513 5.81 8.45 -8.68
CA ASP A 513 5.07 9.48 -9.41
C ASP A 513 4.64 9.08 -10.83
N GLY A 514 4.98 7.85 -11.23
CA GLY A 514 4.67 7.25 -12.52
C GLY A 514 5.68 7.53 -13.62
N ARG A 515 6.76 8.29 -13.35
CA ARG A 515 7.91 8.47 -14.26
C ARG A 515 9.11 7.70 -13.73
N ALA A 516 9.93 7.21 -14.65
CA ALA A 516 11.24 6.71 -14.30
C ALA A 516 12.15 7.86 -13.86
N ASP A 517 13.01 7.55 -12.90
CA ASP A 517 14.05 8.41 -12.36
C ASP A 517 15.44 7.82 -12.67
N LEU A 518 16.50 8.51 -12.27
CA LEU A 518 17.88 8.02 -12.38
C LEU A 518 18.59 7.97 -11.03
N ALA A 519 19.33 6.89 -10.83
CA ALA A 519 20.16 6.64 -9.66
C ALA A 519 21.62 6.39 -10.08
N ALA A 520 22.57 6.96 -9.33
CA ALA A 520 23.99 6.65 -9.49
C ALA A 520 24.65 6.36 -8.14
N PHE A 521 25.24 5.18 -8.01
CA PHE A 521 26.20 4.89 -6.95
C PHE A 521 27.59 5.30 -7.40
N TYR A 522 28.27 6.14 -6.61
CA TYR A 522 29.64 6.58 -6.89
C TYR A 522 30.61 6.07 -5.81
N ASP A 523 31.57 5.23 -6.21
CA ASP A 523 32.62 4.65 -5.37
C ASP A 523 33.85 5.57 -5.30
N TYR A 524 34.15 6.10 -4.12
CA TYR A 524 35.27 7.00 -3.89
C TYR A 524 36.63 6.29 -3.73
N ARG A 525 36.71 4.97 -3.97
CA ARG A 525 37.93 4.15 -3.89
C ARG A 525 38.57 4.07 -2.50
N ASN A 526 37.80 4.39 -1.47
CA ASN A 526 38.20 4.36 -0.07
C ASN A 526 37.18 3.57 0.79
N ASN A 527 36.47 2.65 0.15
CA ASN A 527 35.34 1.88 0.70
C ASN A 527 34.16 2.75 1.18
N THR A 528 34.02 3.96 0.62
CA THR A 528 32.82 4.78 0.79
C THR A 528 32.17 5.03 -0.55
N ALA A 529 30.85 5.10 -0.54
CA ALA A 529 30.06 5.42 -1.71
C ALA A 529 28.90 6.36 -1.36
N ASN A 530 28.51 7.16 -2.34
CA ASN A 530 27.27 7.92 -2.29
C ASN A 530 26.28 7.36 -3.31
N LEU A 531 25.00 7.36 -2.94
CA LEU A 531 23.88 7.24 -3.87
C LEU A 531 23.35 8.63 -4.18
N PHE A 532 23.30 8.95 -5.47
CA PHE A 532 22.66 10.14 -6.00
C PHE A 532 21.38 9.77 -6.72
N LEU A 533 20.32 10.55 -6.50
CA LEU A 533 19.07 10.42 -7.26
C LEU A 533 18.77 11.72 -8.01
N TRP A 534 18.17 11.54 -9.19
CA TRP A 534 17.60 12.57 -10.03
C TRP A 534 16.17 12.18 -10.39
N TYR A 535 15.20 12.98 -9.97
CA TYR A 535 13.79 12.73 -10.24
C TYR A 535 13.38 13.27 -11.61
N GLY A 536 12.64 12.45 -12.37
CA GLY A 536 12.07 12.82 -13.67
C GLY A 536 11.00 13.91 -13.52
N LYS A 537 11.03 14.91 -14.41
CA LYS A 537 10.08 16.03 -14.38
C LYS A 537 8.99 15.84 -15.43
N ALA A 538 7.76 16.21 -15.07
CA ALA A 538 6.63 16.22 -16.01
C ALA A 538 6.82 17.14 -17.25
N ALA A 539 7.72 18.13 -17.18
CA ALA A 539 8.07 18.98 -18.32
C ALA A 539 9.21 18.40 -19.19
N GLY A 540 9.67 17.19 -18.86
CA GLY A 540 10.90 16.57 -19.40
C GLY A 540 12.16 16.95 -18.61
N GLY A 541 13.16 16.08 -18.69
CA GLY A 541 14.45 16.22 -18.00
C GLY A 541 14.38 15.90 -16.50
N PHE A 542 15.44 16.25 -15.77
CA PHE A 542 15.63 15.84 -14.37
C PHE A 542 15.79 17.01 -13.41
N ASP A 543 15.53 16.77 -12.12
CA ASP A 543 15.83 17.70 -11.04
C ASP A 543 17.33 17.82 -10.73
N ALA A 544 17.64 18.59 -9.67
CA ALA A 544 19.01 18.81 -9.28
C ALA A 544 19.58 17.58 -8.58
N GLN A 545 20.87 17.31 -8.81
CA GLN A 545 21.59 16.22 -8.17
C GLN A 545 21.48 16.30 -6.64
N ASN A 546 21.00 15.22 -6.03
CA ASN A 546 20.88 15.11 -4.58
C ASN A 546 21.53 13.82 -4.06
N VAL A 547 22.35 13.92 -3.00
CA VAL A 547 22.81 12.75 -2.25
C VAL A 547 21.66 12.24 -1.41
N LYS A 548 21.26 10.98 -1.62
CA LYS A 548 20.17 10.33 -0.87
C LYS A 548 20.65 9.30 0.13
N TRP A 549 21.87 8.80 -0.06
CA TRP A 549 22.53 7.94 0.90
C TRP A 549 24.05 8.08 0.79
N ASN A 550 24.73 7.96 1.92
CA ASN A 550 26.18 7.88 2.03
C ASN A 550 26.55 6.76 3.00
N GLY A 551 27.51 5.92 2.63
CA GLY A 551 27.92 4.86 3.53
C GLY A 551 29.06 3.99 3.02
N GLY A 552 29.37 2.96 3.79
CA GLY A 552 30.43 2.02 3.48
C GLY A 552 30.00 1.02 2.42
N LEU A 553 30.70 0.98 1.29
CA LEU A 553 30.59 -0.09 0.30
C LEU A 553 32.00 -0.50 -0.13
N PRO A 554 32.34 -1.81 -0.12
CA PRO A 554 33.64 -2.27 -0.59
C PRO A 554 33.90 -1.82 -2.03
N SER A 555 35.03 -1.13 -2.24
CA SER A 555 35.33 -0.50 -3.54
C SER A 555 35.45 -1.54 -4.66
N GLY A 556 34.76 -1.30 -5.78
CA GLY A 556 34.77 -2.16 -6.96
C GLY A 556 34.20 -3.57 -6.74
N LYS A 557 33.44 -3.79 -5.67
CA LYS A 557 32.98 -5.11 -5.21
C LYS A 557 31.46 -5.22 -5.11
N ALA A 558 30.72 -4.43 -5.87
CA ALA A 558 29.26 -4.45 -5.88
C ALA A 558 28.71 -4.48 -7.31
N GLN A 559 27.65 -5.27 -7.53
CA GLN A 559 26.79 -5.17 -8.70
C GLN A 559 25.39 -4.73 -8.24
N PHE A 560 24.92 -3.61 -8.77
CA PHE A 560 23.64 -3.00 -8.37
C PHE A 560 22.50 -3.46 -9.29
N VAL A 561 21.28 -3.41 -8.80
CA VAL A 561 20.03 -3.66 -9.55
C VAL A 561 18.94 -2.71 -9.04
N ALA A 562 17.86 -2.55 -9.79
CA ALA A 562 16.72 -1.71 -9.39
C ALA A 562 15.40 -2.38 -9.80
N GLY A 563 14.47 -2.55 -8.86
CA GLY A 563 13.20 -3.23 -9.06
C GLY A 563 12.28 -3.04 -7.86
N ASP A 564 10.96 -3.15 -8.02
CA ASP A 564 10.00 -3.07 -6.91
C ASP A 564 9.96 -4.39 -6.14
N PHE A 565 10.94 -4.61 -5.26
CA PHE A 565 11.10 -5.87 -4.53
C PHE A 565 9.99 -6.10 -3.49
N ASN A 566 9.27 -5.05 -3.09
CA ASN A 566 8.31 -5.12 -1.99
C ASN A 566 6.83 -4.95 -2.45
N GLY A 567 6.60 -4.57 -3.70
CA GLY A 567 5.28 -4.41 -4.31
C GLY A 567 4.58 -3.11 -3.90
N ASP A 568 5.32 -2.10 -3.44
CA ASP A 568 4.72 -0.81 -3.05
C ASP A 568 4.56 0.18 -4.20
N GLY A 569 4.86 -0.23 -5.43
CA GLY A 569 4.77 0.57 -6.63
C GLY A 569 5.92 1.55 -6.80
N ARG A 570 6.96 1.49 -5.96
CA ARG A 570 8.23 2.21 -6.16
C ARG A 570 9.31 1.23 -6.51
N THR A 571 10.20 1.63 -7.41
CA THR A 571 11.41 0.87 -7.69
C THR A 571 12.35 0.98 -6.51
N ASP A 572 12.78 -0.14 -5.92
CA ASP A 572 13.81 -0.20 -4.89
C ASP A 572 15.20 -0.36 -5.52
N LEU A 573 16.27 -0.20 -4.73
CA LEU A 573 17.65 -0.51 -5.15
C LEU A 573 18.17 -1.75 -4.45
N GLY A 574 18.96 -2.56 -5.15
CA GLY A 574 19.60 -3.76 -4.61
C GLY A 574 21.06 -3.84 -5.00
N ALA A 575 21.86 -4.57 -4.23
CA ALA A 575 23.26 -4.84 -4.58
C ALA A 575 23.74 -6.20 -4.07
N ALA A 576 24.35 -6.98 -4.97
CA ALA A 576 25.19 -8.11 -4.61
C ALA A 576 26.62 -7.61 -4.32
N ILE A 577 27.11 -7.84 -3.10
CA ILE A 577 28.38 -7.32 -2.59
C ILE A 577 29.33 -8.47 -2.29
N ASP A 578 30.55 -8.40 -2.83
CA ASP A 578 31.64 -9.35 -2.56
C ASP A 578 32.30 -9.05 -1.21
N LEU A 579 32.14 -9.98 -0.26
CA LEU A 579 32.80 -9.97 1.05
C LEU A 579 34.19 -10.62 1.02
N GLY A 580 34.63 -11.11 -0.13
CA GLY A 580 35.84 -11.92 -0.29
C GLY A 580 35.61 -13.39 0.01
N ASN A 581 36.59 -14.23 -0.36
CA ASN A 581 36.54 -15.68 -0.17
C ASN A 581 35.29 -16.36 -0.80
N ALA A 582 34.87 -15.89 -1.98
CA ALA A 582 33.66 -16.34 -2.66
C ALA A 582 32.43 -16.36 -1.72
N ASN A 583 32.21 -15.23 -1.04
CA ASN A 583 31.09 -14.97 -0.18
C ASN A 583 30.37 -13.69 -0.61
N LEU A 584 29.09 -13.80 -0.96
CA LEU A 584 28.27 -12.65 -1.33
C LEU A 584 27.26 -12.34 -0.25
N THR A 585 26.93 -11.06 -0.12
CA THR A 585 25.72 -10.61 0.58
C THR A 585 24.88 -9.75 -0.36
N PHE A 586 23.56 -9.89 -0.27
CA PHE A 586 22.64 -9.04 -1.00
C PHE A 586 21.99 -8.03 -0.05
N HIS A 587 22.07 -6.76 -0.41
CA HIS A 587 21.45 -5.67 0.33
C HIS A 587 20.37 -5.01 -0.51
N THR A 588 19.30 -4.56 0.13
CA THR A 588 18.29 -3.69 -0.50
C THR A 588 18.21 -2.34 0.21
N TRP A 589 17.95 -1.30 -0.58
CA TRP A 589 17.57 0.04 -0.12
C TRP A 589 16.13 0.25 -0.57
N ARG A 590 15.21 0.27 0.40
CA ARG A 590 13.81 0.55 0.11
C ARG A 590 13.65 2.00 -0.34
N ALA A 591 12.94 2.22 -1.43
CA ALA A 591 12.64 3.55 -1.91
C ALA A 591 11.50 4.21 -1.11
N THR A 592 11.60 5.52 -0.97
CA THR A 592 10.61 6.37 -0.31
C THR A 592 10.30 7.55 -1.23
N ALA A 593 9.20 8.25 -0.98
CA ALA A 593 8.80 9.40 -1.79
C ALA A 593 9.87 10.51 -1.92
N THR A 594 10.91 10.53 -1.08
CA THR A 594 11.95 11.58 -1.08
C THR A 594 13.38 11.07 -1.08
N GLY A 595 13.60 9.76 -1.12
CA GLY A 595 14.94 9.16 -1.03
C GLY A 595 14.88 7.65 -0.82
N VAL A 596 15.83 7.11 -0.06
CA VAL A 596 15.87 5.69 0.29
C VAL A 596 16.10 5.48 1.77
N ASP A 597 15.65 4.35 2.30
CA ASP A 597 15.96 3.90 3.65
C ASP A 597 17.41 3.41 3.77
N ALA A 598 17.86 3.17 5.00
CA ALA A 598 19.13 2.50 5.25
C ALA A 598 19.12 1.08 4.64
N PRO A 599 20.26 0.60 4.10
CA PRO A 599 20.30 -0.71 3.49
C PRO A 599 20.07 -1.83 4.49
N VAL A 600 19.30 -2.83 4.07
CA VAL A 600 19.04 -4.05 4.82
C VAL A 600 19.73 -5.23 4.13
N ALA A 601 20.54 -5.97 4.87
CA ALA A 601 21.11 -7.23 4.40
C ALA A 601 20.01 -8.29 4.35
N GLN A 602 19.69 -8.77 3.15
CA GLN A 602 18.66 -9.79 2.94
C GLN A 602 19.20 -11.18 3.22
N TRP A 603 20.42 -11.46 2.76
CA TRP A 603 21.10 -12.73 2.98
C TRP A 603 22.61 -12.61 2.81
N THR A 604 23.32 -13.64 3.26
CA THR A 604 24.74 -13.87 3.01
C THR A 604 24.93 -15.32 2.62
N THR A 605 25.64 -15.61 1.53
CA THR A 605 25.81 -16.97 1.02
C THR A 605 26.68 -17.83 1.92
N GLY A 606 27.64 -17.21 2.62
CA GLY A 606 28.71 -17.92 3.32
C GLY A 606 29.93 -18.11 2.42
N ALA A 607 31.05 -18.49 3.06
CA ALA A 607 32.34 -18.68 2.40
C ALA A 607 32.30 -19.79 1.34
N GLU A 608 33.03 -19.58 0.24
CA GLU A 608 33.24 -20.54 -0.84
C GLU A 608 31.96 -20.95 -1.58
N GLN A 609 30.88 -20.17 -1.47
CA GLN A 609 29.59 -20.48 -2.09
C GLN A 609 29.36 -19.73 -3.41
N TRP A 610 29.63 -18.41 -3.44
CA TRP A 610 29.29 -17.55 -4.58
C TRP A 610 30.36 -16.51 -4.87
N ASN A 611 30.76 -16.39 -6.13
CA ASN A 611 31.72 -15.41 -6.59
C ASN A 611 31.06 -14.32 -7.46
N LEU A 612 31.25 -13.04 -7.11
CA LEU A 612 30.71 -11.91 -7.88
C LEU A 612 31.31 -11.84 -9.29
N ALA A 613 32.58 -12.22 -9.45
CA ALA A 613 33.24 -12.17 -10.76
C ALA A 613 32.61 -13.16 -11.77
N GLN A 614 32.11 -14.28 -11.27
CA GLN A 614 31.45 -15.34 -12.05
C GLN A 614 29.94 -15.14 -12.18
N SER A 615 29.36 -14.15 -11.48
CA SER A 615 27.93 -13.88 -11.53
C SER A 615 27.57 -12.57 -12.22
N ARG A 616 26.40 -12.54 -12.84
CA ARG A 616 25.76 -11.33 -13.37
C ARG A 616 24.33 -11.32 -12.87
N TRP A 617 23.92 -10.19 -12.32
CA TRP A 617 22.62 -10.01 -11.66
C TRP A 617 21.72 -9.13 -12.51
N THR A 618 20.48 -9.56 -12.70
CA THR A 618 19.37 -8.79 -13.27
C THR A 618 18.11 -9.05 -12.45
N VAL A 619 17.01 -8.39 -12.80
CA VAL A 619 15.76 -8.40 -12.06
C VAL A 619 14.57 -8.38 -13.02
N GLY A 620 13.43 -8.87 -12.55
CA GLY A 620 12.17 -8.89 -13.28
C GLY A 620 11.08 -9.56 -12.47
N ASP A 621 9.83 -9.20 -12.67
CA ASP A 621 8.65 -9.88 -12.15
C ASP A 621 8.42 -11.17 -12.96
N PHE A 622 9.23 -12.20 -12.67
CA PHE A 622 9.29 -13.43 -13.46
C PHE A 622 8.15 -14.41 -13.17
N ASP A 623 7.30 -14.15 -12.16
CA ASP A 623 6.09 -14.92 -11.86
C ASP A 623 4.79 -14.13 -12.04
N GLY A 624 4.89 -12.82 -12.25
CA GLY A 624 3.79 -11.91 -12.53
C GLY A 624 3.01 -11.50 -11.28
N ASP A 625 3.60 -11.64 -10.09
CA ASP A 625 2.94 -11.34 -8.81
C ASP A 625 2.94 -9.85 -8.44
N GLY A 626 3.62 -9.03 -9.24
CA GLY A 626 3.75 -7.58 -9.07
C GLY A 626 4.97 -7.15 -8.24
N ARG A 627 5.76 -8.11 -7.74
CA ARG A 627 7.06 -7.85 -7.14
C ARG A 627 8.16 -8.25 -8.10
N THR A 628 9.24 -7.47 -8.09
CA THR A 628 10.41 -7.79 -8.90
C THR A 628 11.25 -8.86 -8.20
N ASP A 629 11.56 -9.95 -8.89
CA ASP A 629 12.45 -11.00 -8.42
C ASP A 629 13.92 -10.71 -8.75
N LEU A 630 14.85 -11.50 -8.18
CA LEU A 630 16.25 -11.49 -8.58
C LEU A 630 16.57 -12.67 -9.48
N LEU A 631 17.41 -12.42 -10.48
CA LEU A 631 18.02 -13.46 -11.29
C LEU A 631 19.53 -13.29 -11.37
N ALA A 632 20.26 -14.39 -11.22
CA ALA A 632 21.70 -14.42 -11.43
C ALA A 632 22.11 -15.50 -12.43
N SER A 633 22.88 -15.13 -13.45
CA SER A 633 23.66 -16.12 -14.19
C SER A 633 24.96 -16.40 -13.45
N TYR A 634 25.35 -17.67 -13.36
CA TYR A 634 26.64 -18.08 -12.81
C TYR A 634 27.44 -18.88 -13.84
N ASP A 635 28.64 -18.40 -14.17
CA ASP A 635 29.57 -19.04 -15.09
C ASP A 635 30.54 -19.97 -14.34
N TYR A 636 30.37 -21.28 -14.54
CA TYR A 636 31.25 -22.32 -14.02
C TYR A 636 32.49 -22.56 -14.91
N GLY A 637 32.62 -21.82 -16.01
CA GLY A 637 33.63 -22.05 -17.05
C GLY A 637 33.23 -23.17 -18.00
N SER A 638 34.06 -23.39 -19.03
CA SER A 638 33.84 -24.44 -20.05
C SER A 638 32.45 -24.39 -20.71
N SER A 639 31.92 -23.18 -20.93
CA SER A 639 30.58 -22.93 -21.47
C SER A 639 29.44 -23.51 -20.61
N ASN A 640 29.66 -23.66 -19.30
CA ASN A 640 28.62 -24.10 -18.38
C ASN A 640 28.13 -22.93 -17.52
N THR A 641 26.98 -22.39 -17.90
CA THR A 641 26.23 -21.36 -17.17
C THR A 641 24.96 -21.93 -16.56
N ASN A 642 24.63 -21.51 -15.33
CA ASN A 642 23.31 -21.71 -14.72
C ASN A 642 22.61 -20.36 -14.51
N LEU A 643 21.28 -20.34 -14.59
CA LEU A 643 20.44 -19.24 -14.10
C LEU A 643 19.79 -19.63 -12.78
N PHE A 644 19.89 -18.74 -11.81
CA PHE A 644 19.29 -18.87 -10.48
C PHE A 644 18.25 -17.78 -10.28
N ARG A 645 17.13 -18.11 -9.61
CA ARG A 645 16.10 -17.15 -9.24
C ARG A 645 15.91 -17.09 -7.73
N TRP A 646 15.67 -15.89 -7.23
CA TRP A 646 15.14 -15.66 -5.89
C TRP A 646 13.81 -14.92 -6.00
N HIS A 647 12.76 -15.53 -5.45
CA HIS A 647 11.41 -14.98 -5.46
C HIS A 647 11.28 -13.87 -4.41
N ALA A 648 10.76 -12.71 -4.79
CA ALA A 648 10.47 -11.63 -3.87
C ALA A 648 9.18 -11.91 -3.09
N ASN A 649 9.31 -12.08 -1.78
CA ASN A 649 8.18 -12.46 -0.92
C ASN A 649 7.46 -11.24 -0.31
N GLY A 650 6.28 -11.46 0.26
CA GLY A 650 5.44 -10.40 0.84
C GLY A 650 6.01 -9.68 2.07
N SER A 651 7.19 -10.04 2.55
CA SER A 651 7.90 -9.30 3.60
C SER A 651 8.94 -8.31 3.05
N GLY A 652 9.13 -8.25 1.72
CA GLY A 652 10.19 -7.49 1.06
C GLY A 652 11.55 -8.19 1.09
N GLY A 653 11.56 -9.50 1.38
CA GLY A 653 12.74 -10.36 1.35
C GLY A 653 12.72 -11.32 0.17
N PHE A 654 13.69 -12.23 0.12
CA PHE A 654 13.90 -13.13 -1.03
C PHE A 654 13.97 -14.59 -0.63
N ASP A 655 13.11 -15.42 -1.23
CA ASP A 655 13.11 -16.87 -1.07
C ASP A 655 13.95 -17.51 -2.20
N ALA A 656 14.98 -18.27 -1.83
CA ALA A 656 15.85 -18.91 -2.81
C ALA A 656 15.15 -20.10 -3.47
N GLU A 657 15.04 -20.08 -4.80
CA GLU A 657 14.42 -21.18 -5.55
C GLU A 657 15.42 -22.04 -6.32
N GLY A 658 16.71 -21.67 -6.26
CA GLY A 658 17.80 -22.43 -6.86
C GLY A 658 17.89 -22.29 -8.38
N VAL A 659 18.43 -23.32 -9.04
CA VAL A 659 18.68 -23.33 -10.47
C VAL A 659 17.35 -23.45 -11.24
N LYS A 660 17.09 -22.50 -12.13
CA LYS A 660 15.96 -22.53 -13.06
C LYS A 660 16.33 -23.01 -14.45
N TRP A 661 17.58 -22.80 -14.86
CA TRP A 661 18.09 -23.31 -16.12
C TRP A 661 19.59 -23.61 -16.05
N SER A 662 20.01 -24.64 -16.80
CA SER A 662 21.41 -25.03 -16.97
C SER A 662 21.71 -25.15 -18.46
N SER A 663 22.76 -24.47 -18.89
CA SER A 663 23.24 -24.52 -20.27
C SER A 663 23.76 -25.91 -20.70
N ASN A 664 24.26 -26.71 -19.77
CA ASN A 664 24.88 -28.01 -20.04
C ASN A 664 25.96 -27.93 -21.15
N GLY A 665 26.76 -26.87 -21.17
CA GLY A 665 27.82 -26.66 -22.16
C GLY A 665 27.40 -25.92 -23.43
N THR A 666 26.11 -25.59 -23.59
CA THR A 666 25.56 -25.00 -24.83
C THR A 666 25.56 -23.48 -24.86
N PHE A 667 25.85 -22.82 -23.74
CA PHE A 667 25.81 -21.37 -23.60
C PHE A 667 26.92 -20.86 -22.70
N ASN A 668 27.64 -19.85 -23.18
CA ASN A 668 28.75 -19.25 -22.45
C ASN A 668 28.39 -17.81 -22.05
N ALA A 669 28.16 -17.56 -20.75
CA ALA A 669 27.86 -16.23 -20.23
C ALA A 669 28.96 -15.19 -20.52
N ALA A 670 30.22 -15.60 -20.72
CA ALA A 670 31.28 -14.67 -21.11
C ALA A 670 31.11 -14.11 -22.53
N GLN A 671 30.23 -14.72 -23.35
CA GLN A 671 29.88 -14.25 -24.69
C GLN A 671 28.60 -13.41 -24.71
N SER A 672 27.95 -13.22 -23.56
CA SER A 672 26.66 -12.56 -23.48
C SER A 672 26.69 -11.24 -22.72
N THR A 673 25.74 -10.37 -23.07
CA THR A 673 25.29 -9.26 -22.23
C THR A 673 23.84 -9.54 -21.88
N MET A 674 23.59 -9.97 -20.65
CA MET A 674 22.22 -10.22 -20.18
C MET A 674 21.54 -8.92 -19.80
N PHE A 675 20.24 -8.87 -20.01
CA PHE A 675 19.34 -7.82 -19.59
C PHE A 675 18.07 -8.44 -19.02
#